data_AF-A0A1G9ILY7-F1
#
_entry.id   AF-A0A1G9ILY7-F1
#
_cell.length_a   1.000
_cell.length_b   1.000
_cell.length_c   1.000
_cell.angle_alpha   90.00
_cell.angle_beta   90.00
_cell.angle_gamma   90.00
#
_symmetry.space_group_name_H-M   'P 1'
#
loop_
_entity.id
_entity.type
_entity.pdbx_description
1 polymer ?
#
loop_
_entity_poly.entity_id
_entity_poly.type
_entity_poly.pdbx_seq_one_letter_code
_entity_poly.pdbx_strand_id
1 'polypeptide(L)'
;MARSSTDDFGSIFLSFVIVAMILAIASMFTVFALFAIPAYIGYRLWKENPKRLERQAREETQVLYNHAIAGSVRLTDAEIEQALSRHWPPDLPASLRIQLLEVGKAIFAAEGLSPEIPPLPALCNTVEGARYRDMLAKAGQARSDRVMVTRALDTISEALAPIANAVPPIEGDVLVEVTQFTYPLGQTIQNVIAPFFSDNDYMLFKNLRKRLDANLSATHRTNPIYPSDYKGDDIVDTYLRGTHLKELFRLKTPFTIPDERRFEHMHMVAGSGHGKTQTLQYFIARDLEAVARGDRTVVVIDSQGDLINTILKASVLPPERIVLIDPEDIGFPVCLNLFSVGQNRLESYDPLERERLTNSIIELYDFVLGSLLSAGMTAKQSVVFRYVTRLMFHIPDATIHTLKELMEPGGTGRYQEYIAKLDGTPRRFFETEFDSKEFTNTKTQVLRRLYGVLENQTFERMFSHPQSKFDMFTEMNAGKLILINTAKSLLKEQGTEVFGRFFIALIAQAAQERATLPDWDRLPVMVYVDEAQDYFDQNIGIILSQARKYRVGMVMAHQYLGQLSSGLQEAFEANTSIKLAGGVSARDARALAGQMSADPQIIQQQPKGTFTTYVRGLTDRAVPMSFPFFVLEKHEQRTKDEIAAIRQHSREVYAEPWSPKVNHEEPDEEDRPESPPEIDPDDPLKPSPEL
;
A
#
# COMPACT_ATOMS: atom_id res chain seq x y z
N MET A 1 86.65 104.60 -38.04
CA MET A 1 85.49 103.78 -37.62
C MET A 1 86.05 102.49 -37.05
N ALA A 2 85.65 101.89 -35.93
CA ALA A 2 84.88 102.22 -34.73
C ALA A 2 84.85 100.89 -33.93
N ARG A 3 84.79 100.98 -32.59
CA ARG A 3 84.40 99.94 -31.59
C ARG A 3 85.49 99.09 -30.89
N SER A 4 85.67 99.47 -29.61
CA SER A 4 85.91 98.73 -28.35
C SER A 4 86.51 97.33 -28.35
N SER A 5 87.68 97.20 -27.71
CA SER A 5 88.42 95.95 -27.46
C SER A 5 88.43 95.53 -25.98
N THR A 6 87.38 95.83 -25.20
CA THR A 6 87.29 95.48 -23.77
C THR A 6 86.18 94.51 -23.38
N ASP A 7 85.34 94.05 -24.33
CA ASP A 7 84.22 93.13 -24.03
C ASP A 7 84.56 91.63 -24.19
N ASP A 8 85.72 91.26 -24.73
CA ASP A 8 86.01 89.85 -25.07
C ASP A 8 86.58 89.01 -23.89
N PHE A 9 87.10 89.63 -22.84
CA PHE A 9 87.69 88.89 -21.71
C PHE A 9 86.63 88.44 -20.68
N GLY A 10 85.55 89.20 -20.52
CA GLY A 10 84.46 88.88 -19.58
C GLY A 10 83.55 87.75 -20.09
N SER A 11 83.32 87.67 -21.41
CA SER A 11 82.47 86.64 -22.02
C SER A 11 83.13 85.25 -21.97
N ILE A 12 84.45 85.17 -22.15
CA ILE A 12 85.22 83.93 -22.09
C ILE A 12 85.30 83.41 -20.65
N PHE A 13 85.53 84.29 -19.66
CA PHE A 13 85.58 83.88 -18.25
C PHE A 13 84.21 83.41 -17.72
N LEU A 14 83.13 84.12 -18.07
CA LEU A 14 81.78 83.72 -17.70
C LEU A 14 81.38 82.39 -18.35
N SER A 15 81.76 82.17 -19.61
CA SER A 15 81.56 80.90 -20.31
C SER A 15 82.32 79.76 -19.64
N PHE A 16 83.55 80.01 -19.18
CA PHE A 16 84.35 79.01 -18.47
C PHE A 16 83.75 78.63 -17.11
N VAL A 17 83.24 79.61 -16.35
CA VAL A 17 82.57 79.39 -15.06
C VAL A 17 81.26 78.64 -15.25
N ILE A 18 80.47 78.99 -16.27
CA ILE A 18 79.22 78.28 -16.59
C ILE A 18 79.50 76.84 -17.01
N VAL A 19 80.50 76.60 -17.87
CA VAL A 19 80.90 75.24 -18.29
C VAL A 19 81.44 74.45 -17.11
N ALA A 20 82.25 75.04 -16.23
CA ALA A 20 82.74 74.39 -15.02
C ALA A 20 81.60 74.06 -14.03
N MET A 21 80.62 74.95 -13.89
CA MET A 21 79.45 74.72 -13.03
C MET A 21 78.53 73.64 -13.60
N ILE A 22 78.31 73.61 -14.92
CA ILE A 22 77.55 72.55 -15.61
C ILE A 22 78.28 71.21 -15.46
N LEU A 23 79.61 71.17 -15.61
CA LEU A 23 80.41 69.96 -15.40
C LEU A 23 80.37 69.50 -13.93
N ALA A 24 80.40 70.42 -12.98
CA ALA A 24 80.29 70.09 -11.55
C ALA A 24 78.91 69.51 -11.23
N ILE A 25 77.83 70.14 -11.69
CA ILE A 25 76.44 69.64 -11.51
C ILE A 25 76.26 68.30 -12.24
N ALA A 26 76.78 68.17 -13.47
CA ALA A 26 76.74 66.92 -14.22
C ALA A 26 77.49 65.82 -13.47
N SER A 27 78.68 66.09 -12.92
CA SER A 27 79.42 65.09 -12.13
C SER A 27 78.65 64.65 -10.88
N MET A 28 78.01 65.60 -10.18
CA MET A 28 77.26 65.33 -8.96
C MET A 28 75.98 64.54 -9.27
N PHE A 29 75.28 64.88 -10.36
CA PHE A 29 74.11 64.13 -10.83
C PHE A 29 74.49 62.76 -11.36
N THR A 30 75.66 62.62 -12.00
CA THR A 30 76.16 61.34 -12.49
C THR A 30 76.47 60.42 -11.31
N VAL A 31 77.15 60.92 -10.27
CA VAL A 31 77.41 60.16 -9.03
C VAL A 31 76.10 59.78 -8.34
N PHE A 32 75.14 60.71 -8.20
CA PHE A 32 73.84 60.41 -7.61
C PHE A 32 73.07 59.36 -8.42
N ALA A 33 73.01 59.50 -9.75
CA ALA A 33 72.38 58.53 -10.63
C ALA A 33 73.06 57.15 -10.57
N LEU A 34 74.39 57.11 -10.46
CA LEU A 34 75.18 55.86 -10.37
C LEU A 34 74.88 55.06 -9.11
N PHE A 35 74.45 55.71 -8.02
CA PHE A 35 74.11 55.02 -6.77
C PHE A 35 72.60 54.89 -6.56
N ALA A 36 71.82 55.95 -6.81
CA ALA A 36 70.39 55.98 -6.55
C ALA A 36 69.60 55.10 -7.52
N ILE A 37 69.97 55.04 -8.81
CA ILE A 37 69.26 54.21 -9.78
C ILE A 37 69.49 52.72 -9.50
N PRO A 38 70.72 52.23 -9.29
CA PRO A 38 70.94 50.84 -8.91
C PRO A 38 70.35 50.50 -7.54
N ALA A 39 70.36 51.43 -6.57
CA ALA A 39 69.71 51.23 -5.28
C ALA A 39 68.18 51.12 -5.40
N TYR A 40 67.54 51.96 -6.24
CA TYR A 40 66.10 51.89 -6.49
C TYR A 40 65.71 50.63 -7.27
N ILE A 41 66.48 50.29 -8.31
CA ILE A 41 66.29 49.05 -9.08
C ILE A 41 66.51 47.84 -8.16
N GLY A 42 67.55 47.87 -7.32
CA GLY A 42 67.83 46.83 -6.33
C GLY A 42 66.71 46.69 -5.29
N TYR A 43 66.19 47.81 -4.78
CA TYR A 43 65.04 47.82 -3.88
C TYR A 43 63.77 47.30 -4.55
N ARG A 44 63.51 47.69 -5.79
CA ARG A 44 62.34 47.21 -6.55
C ARG A 44 62.45 45.72 -6.87
N LEU A 45 63.61 45.26 -7.33
CA LEU A 45 63.89 43.83 -7.55
C LEU A 45 63.83 43.02 -6.25
N TRP A 46 64.19 43.62 -5.11
CA TRP A 46 64.08 43.00 -3.78
C TRP A 46 62.64 42.99 -3.23
N LYS A 47 61.84 44.02 -3.54
CA LYS A 47 60.44 44.16 -3.13
C LYS A 47 59.51 43.29 -3.98
N GLU A 48 59.76 43.21 -5.29
CA GLU A 48 58.98 42.42 -6.26
C GLU A 48 59.55 41.01 -6.45
N ASN A 49 60.51 40.58 -5.61
CA ASN A 49 61.10 39.24 -5.72
C ASN A 49 60.06 38.15 -5.45
N PRO A 50 59.73 37.28 -6.43
CA PRO A 50 58.68 36.28 -6.28
C PRO A 50 58.96 35.28 -5.16
N LYS A 51 60.23 34.94 -4.90
CA LYS A 51 60.59 34.02 -3.80
C LYS A 51 60.33 34.62 -2.43
N ARG A 52 60.45 35.94 -2.29
CA ARG A 52 60.22 36.63 -1.02
C ARG A 52 58.74 36.81 -0.74
N LEU A 53 57.97 37.23 -1.75
CA LEU A 53 56.52 37.35 -1.64
C LEU A 53 55.88 35.99 -1.32
N GLU A 54 56.38 34.92 -1.94
CA GLU A 54 55.99 33.54 -1.62
C GLU A 54 56.33 33.15 -0.18
N ARG A 55 57.52 33.50 0.31
CA ARG A 55 57.92 33.26 1.70
C ARG A 55 57.02 34.00 2.71
N GLN A 56 56.72 35.27 2.45
CA GLN A 56 55.81 36.06 3.31
C GLN A 56 54.39 35.48 3.31
N ALA A 57 53.86 35.15 2.13
CA ALA A 57 52.54 34.53 2.02
C ALA A 57 52.50 33.17 2.75
N ARG A 58 53.57 32.38 2.70
CA ARG A 58 53.68 31.10 3.40
C ARG A 58 53.79 31.27 4.91
N GLU A 59 54.55 32.25 5.39
CA GLU A 59 54.64 32.59 6.82
C GLU A 59 53.27 33.03 7.38
N GLU A 60 52.55 33.92 6.69
CA GLU A 60 51.18 34.32 7.04
C GLU A 60 50.21 33.12 7.04
N THR A 61 50.26 32.29 6.00
CA THR A 61 49.41 31.10 5.88
C THR A 61 49.69 30.10 7.01
N GLN A 62 50.96 29.93 7.40
CA GLN A 62 51.36 29.05 8.50
C GLN A 62 50.83 29.52 9.86
N VAL A 63 50.80 30.83 10.12
CA VAL A 63 50.22 31.39 11.34
C VAL A 63 48.73 31.10 11.41
N LEU A 64 47.98 31.34 10.32
CA LEU A 64 46.56 31.02 10.23
C LEU A 64 46.29 29.51 10.37
N TYR A 65 47.13 28.68 9.77
CA TYR A 65 47.03 27.22 9.85
C TYR A 65 47.21 26.72 11.29
N ASN A 66 48.25 27.21 11.97
CA ASN A 66 48.51 26.87 13.37
C ASN A 66 47.38 27.37 14.29
N HIS A 67 46.84 28.57 14.05
CA HIS A 67 45.70 29.11 14.78
C HIS A 67 44.43 28.26 14.58
N ALA A 68 44.14 27.84 13.35
CA ALA A 68 43.00 26.99 13.03
C ALA A 68 43.11 25.58 13.62
N ILE A 69 44.33 25.04 13.77
CA ILE A 69 44.56 23.74 14.43
C ILE A 69 44.48 23.84 15.96
N ALA A 70 44.85 24.99 16.55
CA ALA A 70 44.86 25.21 17.99
C ALA A 70 43.47 25.42 18.63
N GLY A 71 42.41 25.64 17.84
CA GLY A 71 41.06 25.83 18.33
C GLY A 71 40.50 24.60 19.09
N SER A 72 39.87 24.86 20.24
CA SER A 72 39.53 23.86 21.27
C SER A 72 38.18 23.16 21.10
N VAL A 73 37.34 23.59 20.16
CA VAL A 73 36.02 22.99 19.95
C VAL A 73 36.11 21.91 18.87
N ARG A 74 36.38 20.67 19.28
CA ARG A 74 36.10 19.49 18.47
C ARG A 74 34.75 18.93 18.91
N LEU A 75 33.70 19.20 18.14
CA LEU A 75 32.46 18.45 18.32
C LEU A 75 32.72 17.02 17.86
N THR A 76 32.33 16.07 18.69
CA THR A 76 32.27 14.66 18.30
C THR A 76 31.14 14.44 17.31
N ASP A 77 31.21 13.39 16.50
CA ASP A 77 30.12 13.05 15.57
C ASP A 77 28.78 12.87 16.31
N ALA A 78 28.82 12.33 17.54
CA ALA A 78 27.63 12.19 18.39
C ALA A 78 27.01 13.54 18.78
N GLU A 79 27.83 14.55 19.11
CA GLU A 79 27.34 15.90 19.42
C GLU A 79 26.74 16.58 18.18
N ILE A 80 27.32 16.36 17.00
CA ILE A 80 26.79 16.87 15.73
C ILE A 80 25.44 16.21 15.43
N GLU A 81 25.34 14.89 15.54
CA GLU A 81 24.09 14.17 15.30
C GLU A 81 22.99 14.58 16.28
N GLN A 82 23.32 14.73 17.56
CA GLN A 82 22.39 15.19 18.58
C GLN A 82 21.88 16.61 18.28
N ALA A 83 22.75 17.52 17.84
CA ALA A 83 22.36 18.87 17.47
C ALA A 83 21.50 18.89 16.19
N LEU A 84 21.86 18.11 15.17
CA LEU A 84 21.10 18.00 13.92
C LEU A 84 19.71 17.40 14.14
N SER A 85 19.55 16.44 15.06
CA SER A 85 18.26 15.81 15.33
C SER A 85 17.38 16.53 16.36
N ARG A 86 17.76 17.73 16.82
CA ARG A 86 17.11 18.43 17.93
C ARG A 86 15.63 18.73 17.69
N HIS A 87 15.26 19.11 16.47
CA HIS A 87 13.89 19.49 16.09
C HIS A 87 13.10 18.35 15.44
N TRP A 88 13.62 17.12 15.51
CA TRP A 88 13.01 15.95 14.87
C TRP A 88 12.20 15.15 15.88
N PRO A 89 11.13 14.46 15.44
CA PRO A 89 10.32 13.64 16.33
C PRO A 89 11.12 12.41 16.81
N PRO A 90 10.92 11.95 18.06
CA PRO A 90 11.70 10.86 18.65
C PRO A 90 11.42 9.48 18.01
N ASP A 91 10.25 9.33 17.40
CA ASP A 91 9.73 8.14 16.71
C ASP A 91 9.99 8.15 15.19
N LEU A 92 10.86 9.05 14.71
CA LEU A 92 11.27 9.09 13.31
C LEU A 92 11.90 7.74 12.87
N PRO A 93 11.47 7.16 11.73
CA PRO A 93 12.02 5.91 11.22
C PRO A 93 13.55 5.95 11.12
N ALA A 94 14.21 4.89 11.58
CA ALA A 94 15.66 4.90 11.77
C ALA A 94 16.42 5.14 10.45
N SER A 95 15.95 4.56 9.34
CA SER A 95 16.55 4.74 8.02
C SER A 95 16.39 6.16 7.48
N LEU A 96 15.28 6.84 7.79
CA LEU A 96 15.08 8.24 7.40
C LEU A 96 15.94 9.16 8.27
N ARG A 97 16.08 8.85 9.57
CA ARG A 97 16.97 9.58 10.47
C ARG A 97 18.41 9.58 9.96
N ILE A 98 18.92 8.43 9.52
CA ILE A 98 20.27 8.29 8.96
C ILE A 98 20.43 9.16 7.71
N GLN A 99 19.48 9.09 6.77
CA GLN A 99 19.50 9.90 5.55
C GLN A 99 19.45 11.41 5.83
N LEU A 100 18.62 11.86 6.77
CA LEU A 100 18.55 13.28 7.16
C LEU A 100 19.86 13.74 7.82
N LEU A 101 20.49 12.90 8.65
CA LEU A 101 21.81 13.20 9.23
C LEU A 101 22.87 13.34 8.14
N GLU A 102 22.87 12.49 7.12
CA GLU A 102 23.80 12.60 5.99
C GLU A 102 23.63 13.92 5.24
N VAL A 103 22.38 14.32 4.93
CA VAL A 103 22.12 15.60 4.26
C VAL A 103 22.50 16.77 5.17
N GLY A 104 22.17 16.72 6.47
CA GLY A 104 22.52 17.76 7.44
C GLY A 104 24.04 17.93 7.58
N LYS A 105 24.78 16.82 7.68
CA LYS A 105 26.26 16.82 7.69
C LYS A 105 26.83 17.39 6.40
N ALA A 106 26.24 17.08 5.24
CA ALA A 106 26.67 17.64 3.96
C ALA A 106 26.46 19.17 3.87
N ILE A 107 25.32 19.67 4.35
CA ILE A 107 25.06 21.12 4.44
C ILE A 107 26.04 21.79 5.40
N PHE A 108 26.28 21.19 6.56
CA PHE A 108 27.22 21.69 7.55
C PHE A 108 28.67 21.71 7.04
N ALA A 109 29.09 20.68 6.31
CA ALA A 109 30.40 20.62 5.67
C ALA A 109 30.55 21.67 4.56
N ALA A 110 29.50 21.90 3.76
CA ALA A 110 29.50 22.90 2.69
C ALA A 110 29.63 24.35 3.21
N GLU A 111 29.22 24.61 4.46
CA GLU A 111 29.44 25.91 5.13
C GLU A 111 30.92 26.13 5.52
N GLY A 112 31.73 25.05 5.55
CA GLY A 112 33.15 25.10 5.91
C GLY A 112 33.40 25.15 7.42
N LEU A 113 32.44 24.66 8.22
CA LEU A 113 32.52 24.60 9.69
C LEU A 113 32.93 23.20 10.21
N SER A 114 32.97 22.18 9.35
CA SER A 114 33.39 20.80 9.67
C SER A 114 34.76 20.47 9.04
N PRO A 115 35.74 19.86 9.75
CA PRO A 115 37.14 20.12 9.44
C PRO A 115 38.00 18.87 9.19
N GLU A 116 38.44 18.71 7.96
CA GLU A 116 39.86 18.39 7.72
C GLU A 116 40.49 19.65 7.15
N ILE A 117 41.54 20.17 7.79
CA ILE A 117 42.31 21.27 7.23
C ILE A 117 43.35 20.62 6.30
N PRO A 118 43.20 20.71 4.96
CA PRO A 118 44.15 20.09 4.03
C PRO A 118 45.56 20.67 4.25
N PRO A 119 46.63 19.92 3.93
CA PRO A 119 48.00 20.38 4.10
C PRO A 119 48.27 21.67 3.29
N LEU A 120 49.25 22.46 3.71
CA LEU A 120 49.56 23.74 3.05
C LEU A 120 49.79 23.57 1.54
N PRO A 121 49.23 24.45 0.69
CA PRO A 121 49.43 24.40 -0.76
C PRO A 121 50.89 24.63 -1.12
N ALA A 122 51.33 24.08 -2.27
CA ALA A 122 52.71 24.18 -2.73
C ALA A 122 53.15 25.63 -3.04
N LEU A 123 52.19 26.49 -3.43
CA LEU A 123 52.38 27.93 -3.64
C LEU A 123 51.29 28.72 -2.90
N CYS A 124 51.69 29.63 -2.01
CA CYS A 124 50.83 30.43 -1.13
C CYS A 124 50.54 31.84 -1.68
N ASN A 125 51.40 32.38 -2.56
CA ASN A 125 51.22 33.67 -3.22
C ASN A 125 50.47 33.54 -4.56
N THR A 126 49.33 32.86 -4.53
CA THR A 126 48.44 32.66 -5.68
C THR A 126 47.00 32.95 -5.29
N VAL A 127 46.08 33.01 -6.27
CA VAL A 127 44.64 33.11 -6.00
C VAL A 127 44.14 31.92 -5.16
N GLU A 128 44.70 30.73 -5.39
CA GLU A 128 44.40 29.53 -4.60
C GLU A 128 44.93 29.64 -3.17
N GLY A 129 46.15 30.17 -2.98
CA GLY A 129 46.70 30.43 -1.65
C GLY A 129 45.93 31.52 -0.86
N ALA A 130 45.37 32.52 -1.55
CA ALA A 130 44.46 33.49 -0.94
C ALA A 130 43.13 32.84 -0.49
N ARG A 131 42.51 32.00 -1.34
CA ARG A 131 41.31 31.22 -0.97
C ARG A 131 41.56 30.28 0.21
N TYR A 132 42.74 29.66 0.24
CA TYR A 132 43.15 28.78 1.32
C TYR A 132 43.31 29.55 2.66
N ARG A 133 43.86 30.77 2.64
CA ARG A 133 43.92 31.64 3.83
C ARG A 133 42.53 32.07 4.32
N ASP A 134 41.61 32.42 3.42
CA ASP A 134 40.22 32.76 3.79
C ASP A 134 39.51 31.57 4.46
N MET A 135 39.74 30.35 3.96
CA MET A 135 39.25 29.11 4.57
C MET A 135 39.84 28.90 5.98
N LEU A 136 41.15 29.08 6.15
CA LEU A 136 41.81 28.95 7.46
C LEU A 136 41.33 29.97 8.48
N ALA A 137 41.12 31.22 8.07
CA ALA A 137 40.61 32.28 8.94
C ALA A 137 39.20 31.93 9.46
N LYS A 138 38.31 31.46 8.57
CA LYS A 138 36.97 30.98 8.95
C LYS A 138 37.02 29.76 9.85
N ALA A 139 37.86 28.78 9.53
CA ALA A 139 38.03 27.56 10.32
C ALA A 139 38.57 27.86 11.73
N GLY A 140 39.49 28.83 11.87
CA GLY A 140 40.00 29.28 13.16
C GLY A 140 38.96 30.00 14.01
N GLN A 141 38.13 30.84 13.40
CA GLN A 141 37.03 31.51 14.09
C GLN A 141 35.95 30.52 14.53
N ALA A 142 35.54 29.60 13.64
CA ALA A 142 34.54 28.56 13.93
C ALA A 142 34.99 27.61 15.06
N ARG A 143 36.28 27.25 15.11
CA ARG A 143 36.84 26.40 16.16
C ARG A 143 37.05 27.11 17.51
N SER A 144 36.90 28.43 17.55
CA SER A 144 37.01 29.25 18.75
C SER A 144 35.64 29.66 19.32
N ASP A 145 34.58 29.64 18.50
CA ASP A 145 33.22 30.05 18.86
C ASP A 145 32.21 28.88 18.78
N ARG A 146 32.03 28.18 19.92
CA ARG A 146 31.06 27.08 20.04
C ARG A 146 29.62 27.53 19.79
N VAL A 147 29.30 28.79 20.06
CA VAL A 147 27.95 29.34 19.88
C VAL A 147 27.63 29.44 18.39
N MET A 148 28.57 29.92 17.58
CA MET A 148 28.44 29.98 16.12
C MET A 148 28.18 28.59 15.51
N VAL A 149 28.97 27.58 15.89
CA VAL A 149 28.82 26.20 15.37
C VAL A 149 27.49 25.59 15.80
N THR A 150 27.11 25.76 17.07
CA THR A 150 25.83 25.26 17.59
C THR A 150 24.66 25.93 16.88
N ARG A 151 24.72 27.25 16.64
CA ARG A 151 23.70 27.99 15.88
C ARG A 151 23.58 27.49 14.45
N ALA A 152 24.69 27.20 13.78
CA ALA A 152 24.65 26.63 12.43
C ALA A 152 23.96 25.26 12.39
N LEU A 153 24.29 24.37 13.34
CA LEU A 153 23.66 23.05 13.44
C LEU A 153 22.16 23.15 13.78
N ASP A 154 21.78 24.08 14.65
CA ASP A 154 20.40 24.36 15.01
C ASP A 154 19.59 24.86 13.80
N THR A 155 20.12 25.82 13.04
CA THR A 155 19.49 26.29 11.79
C THR A 155 19.32 25.17 10.76
N ILE A 156 20.29 24.28 10.62
CA ILE A 156 20.16 23.10 9.74
C ILE A 156 19.07 22.18 10.28
N SER A 157 19.08 21.88 11.59
CA SER A 157 18.07 21.03 12.22
C SER A 157 16.65 21.57 12.00
N GLU A 158 16.44 22.88 12.19
CA GLU A 158 15.18 23.58 11.89
C GLU A 158 14.78 23.46 10.41
N ALA A 159 15.74 23.61 9.49
CA ALA A 159 15.49 23.49 8.05
C ALA A 159 15.12 22.06 7.63
N LEU A 160 15.63 21.04 8.32
CA LEU A 160 15.32 19.63 8.05
C LEU A 160 14.02 19.15 8.73
N ALA A 161 13.59 19.84 9.78
CA ALA A 161 12.43 19.48 10.59
C ALA A 161 11.10 19.37 9.80
N PRO A 162 10.79 20.20 8.79
CA PRO A 162 9.56 20.04 7.99
C PRO A 162 9.43 18.66 7.34
N ILE A 163 10.54 18.07 6.89
CA ILE A 163 10.55 16.72 6.29
C ILE A 163 10.41 15.66 7.39
N ALA A 164 11.16 15.81 8.49
CA ALA A 164 11.13 14.86 9.61
C ALA A 164 9.74 14.77 10.27
N ASN A 165 9.06 15.91 10.45
CA ASN A 165 7.74 15.97 11.10
C ASN A 165 6.58 15.57 10.18
N ALA A 166 6.79 15.59 8.86
CA ALA A 166 5.77 15.21 7.89
C ALA A 166 5.60 13.69 7.78
N VAL A 167 6.68 12.93 7.97
CA VAL A 167 6.70 11.49 7.73
C VAL A 167 6.09 10.74 8.92
N PRO A 168 5.10 9.85 8.72
CA PRO A 168 4.54 9.05 9.80
C PRO A 168 5.56 8.04 10.35
N PRO A 169 5.51 7.72 11.66
CA PRO A 169 6.44 6.80 12.33
C PRO A 169 6.10 5.34 12.00
N ILE A 170 6.26 4.96 10.72
CA ILE A 170 5.91 3.64 10.21
C ILE A 170 7.17 2.91 9.78
N GLU A 171 7.36 1.71 10.32
CA GLU A 171 8.32 0.74 9.81
C GLU A 171 7.63 -0.19 8.81
N GLY A 172 8.33 -0.58 7.75
CA GLY A 172 7.74 -1.39 6.69
C GLY A 172 8.74 -1.87 5.65
N ASP A 173 8.30 -2.83 4.83
CA ASP A 173 9.18 -3.51 3.87
C ASP A 173 9.25 -2.80 2.51
N VAL A 174 8.47 -1.73 2.33
CA VAL A 174 8.42 -0.94 1.10
C VAL A 174 8.96 0.45 1.39
N LEU A 175 9.82 0.97 0.50
CA LEU A 175 10.36 2.32 0.58
C LEU A 175 9.56 3.27 -0.30
N VAL A 176 9.08 4.37 0.29
CA VAL A 176 8.36 5.46 -0.41
C VAL A 176 9.10 6.77 -0.26
N GLU A 177 9.01 7.67 -1.25
CA GLU A 177 9.64 8.99 -1.17
C GLU A 177 8.92 9.88 -0.15
N VAL A 178 9.68 10.69 0.60
CA VAL A 178 9.14 11.60 1.62
C VAL A 178 8.29 12.74 1.04
N THR A 179 8.41 13.01 -0.25
CA THR A 179 7.59 13.98 -1.00
C THR A 179 6.09 13.70 -0.88
N GLN A 180 5.72 12.45 -0.59
CA GLN A 180 4.33 12.01 -0.44
C GLN A 180 3.65 12.54 0.81
N PHE A 181 4.42 12.86 1.85
CA PHE A 181 3.89 13.34 3.13
C PHE A 181 4.05 14.85 3.30
N THR A 182 4.64 15.54 2.32
CA THR A 182 5.08 16.94 2.44
C THR A 182 4.30 17.88 1.53
N TYR A 183 3.04 17.54 1.21
CA TYR A 183 2.19 18.36 0.35
C TYR A 183 1.44 19.46 1.12
N PRO A 184 1.25 20.67 0.57
CA PRO A 184 1.77 21.18 -0.71
C PRO A 184 3.29 21.36 -0.69
N LEU A 185 3.98 20.84 -1.71
CA LEU A 185 5.46 20.88 -1.79
C LEU A 185 6.01 22.31 -1.74
N GLY A 186 5.30 23.29 -2.31
CA GLY A 186 5.71 24.69 -2.27
C GLY A 186 5.83 25.25 -0.85
N GLN A 187 4.86 24.93 0.01
CA GLN A 187 4.91 25.36 1.41
C GLN A 187 6.06 24.67 2.16
N THR A 188 6.26 23.37 1.92
CA THR A 188 7.36 22.62 2.54
C THR A 188 8.72 23.17 2.11
N ILE A 189 8.93 23.42 0.80
CA ILE A 189 10.17 24.02 0.28
C ILE A 189 10.42 25.38 0.93
N GLN A 190 9.39 26.21 1.07
CA GLN A 190 9.51 27.50 1.73
C GLN A 190 9.91 27.35 3.21
N ASN A 191 9.30 26.41 3.94
CA ASN A 191 9.63 26.14 5.34
C ASN A 191 11.06 25.56 5.50
N VAL A 192 11.54 24.77 4.54
CA VAL A 192 12.93 24.27 4.51
C VAL A 192 13.93 25.40 4.24
N ILE A 193 13.56 26.39 3.42
CA ILE A 193 14.44 27.52 3.06
C ILE A 193 14.48 28.58 4.16
N ALA A 194 13.34 28.88 4.81
CA ALA A 194 13.17 30.03 5.69
C ALA A 194 14.23 30.14 6.82
N PRO A 195 14.63 29.07 7.52
CA PRO A 195 15.61 29.16 8.61
C PRO A 195 16.95 29.78 8.18
N PHE A 196 17.39 29.54 6.93
CA PHE A 196 18.65 30.09 6.42
C PHE A 196 18.63 31.60 6.22
N PHE A 197 17.44 32.21 6.14
CA PHE A 197 17.24 33.65 5.96
C PHE A 197 16.88 34.38 7.27
N SER A 198 16.77 33.65 8.39
CA SER A 198 16.60 34.27 9.71
C SER A 198 17.81 35.14 10.08
N ASP A 199 17.56 36.24 10.80
CA ASP A 199 18.61 37.14 11.26
C ASP A 199 19.62 36.37 12.10
N ASN A 200 20.90 36.45 11.70
CA ASN A 200 22.01 35.86 12.42
C ASN A 200 23.21 36.81 12.44
N ASP A 201 23.82 36.95 13.62
CA ASP A 201 24.95 37.83 13.86
C ASP A 201 26.24 37.38 13.15
N TYR A 202 26.28 36.12 12.70
CA TYR A 202 27.47 35.45 12.17
C TYR A 202 27.53 35.36 10.63
N MET A 203 26.56 35.93 9.91
CA MET A 203 26.43 35.86 8.44
C MET A 203 26.55 34.43 7.86
N LEU A 204 26.00 33.43 8.56
CA LEU A 204 26.04 32.02 8.14
C LEU A 204 25.32 31.79 6.81
N PHE A 205 25.68 30.71 6.12
CA PHE A 205 25.02 30.21 4.91
C PHE A 205 24.99 31.20 3.75
N LYS A 206 25.96 32.13 3.68
CA LYS A 206 26.00 33.19 2.66
C LYS A 206 25.97 32.64 1.22
N ASN A 207 26.73 31.58 0.96
CA ASN A 207 26.78 30.96 -0.37
C ASN A 207 25.46 30.26 -0.72
N LEU A 208 24.88 29.55 0.25
CA LEU A 208 23.59 28.88 0.11
C LEU A 208 22.46 29.89 -0.14
N ARG A 209 22.36 30.95 0.69
CA ARG A 209 21.40 32.05 0.51
C ARG A 209 21.50 32.69 -0.87
N LYS A 210 22.71 33.07 -1.30
CA LYS A 210 22.94 33.64 -2.64
C LYS A 210 22.45 32.70 -3.75
N ARG A 211 22.63 31.39 -3.58
CA ARG A 211 22.15 30.40 -4.55
C ARG A 211 20.63 30.29 -4.57
N LEU A 212 19.99 30.27 -3.39
CA LEU A 212 18.54 30.22 -3.25
C LEU A 212 17.87 31.50 -3.80
N ASP A 213 18.44 32.68 -3.52
CA ASP A 213 17.98 33.96 -4.09
C ASP A 213 18.09 34.00 -5.62
N ALA A 214 19.17 33.45 -6.17
CA ALA A 214 19.36 33.36 -7.61
C ALA A 214 18.32 32.43 -8.26
N ASN A 215 17.97 31.32 -7.59
CA ASN A 215 16.92 30.41 -8.06
C ASN A 215 15.54 31.09 -8.00
N LEU A 216 15.21 31.76 -6.89
CA LEU A 216 13.97 32.54 -6.74
C LEU A 216 13.85 33.61 -7.83
N SER A 217 14.90 34.38 -8.06
CA SER A 217 14.94 35.44 -9.08
C SER A 217 14.79 34.91 -10.51
N ALA A 218 15.14 33.64 -10.75
CA ALA A 218 15.01 33.02 -12.07
C ALA A 218 13.58 32.58 -12.41
N THR A 219 12.68 32.53 -11.43
CA THR A 219 11.28 32.10 -11.64
C THR A 219 10.50 33.05 -12.55
N HIS A 220 10.83 34.35 -12.50
CA HIS A 220 10.17 35.37 -13.31
C HIS A 220 11.05 36.62 -13.45
N ARG A 221 11.01 37.28 -14.62
CA ARG A 221 11.95 38.36 -14.99
C ARG A 221 11.88 39.61 -14.10
N THR A 222 10.68 39.96 -13.62
CA THR A 222 10.44 41.20 -12.86
C THR A 222 9.91 40.96 -11.45
N ASN A 223 8.91 40.10 -11.28
CA ASN A 223 8.36 39.75 -9.97
C ASN A 223 8.58 38.26 -9.65
N PRO A 224 9.61 37.90 -8.84
CA PRO A 224 9.84 36.52 -8.42
C PRO A 224 8.60 35.88 -7.80
N ILE A 225 8.34 34.64 -8.16
CA ILE A 225 7.23 33.85 -7.60
C ILE A 225 7.78 33.08 -6.40
N TYR A 226 7.07 33.09 -5.28
CA TYR A 226 7.48 32.31 -4.11
C TYR A 226 7.12 30.83 -4.26
N PRO A 227 7.82 29.90 -3.58
CA PRO A 227 7.52 28.47 -3.67
C PRO A 227 6.05 28.12 -3.41
N SER A 228 5.41 28.76 -2.42
CA SER A 228 3.98 28.52 -2.10
C SER A 228 3.03 28.86 -3.25
N ASP A 229 3.39 29.80 -4.13
CA ASP A 229 2.56 30.30 -5.21
C ASP A 229 2.91 29.68 -6.58
N TYR A 230 3.96 28.85 -6.62
CA TYR A 230 4.45 28.22 -7.83
C TYR A 230 3.62 27.00 -8.23
N LYS A 231 3.22 26.93 -9.51
CA LYS A 231 2.30 25.89 -10.02
C LYS A 231 2.97 24.84 -10.93
N GLY A 232 4.28 24.94 -11.17
CA GLY A 232 4.99 23.96 -11.99
C GLY A 232 5.35 22.69 -11.21
N ASP A 233 5.35 21.56 -11.90
CA ASP A 233 5.69 20.25 -11.31
C ASP A 233 7.20 20.09 -11.02
N ASP A 234 8.03 20.96 -11.59
CA ASP A 234 9.48 21.03 -11.39
C ASP A 234 9.90 21.90 -10.20
N ILE A 235 8.99 22.17 -9.26
CA ILE A 235 9.19 23.08 -8.13
C ILE A 235 10.46 22.79 -7.30
N VAL A 236 10.74 21.52 -7.01
CA VAL A 236 11.94 21.11 -6.26
C VAL A 236 13.20 21.52 -7.01
N ASP A 237 13.24 21.28 -8.33
CA ASP A 237 14.35 21.65 -9.19
C ASP A 237 14.47 23.17 -9.34
N THR A 238 13.36 23.86 -9.54
CA THR A 238 13.31 25.31 -9.73
C THR A 238 13.93 26.05 -8.54
N TYR A 239 13.58 25.69 -7.30
CA TYR A 239 14.05 26.42 -6.11
C TYR A 239 15.33 25.87 -5.48
N LEU A 240 15.60 24.56 -5.56
CA LEU A 240 16.69 23.93 -4.80
C LEU A 240 17.88 23.49 -5.67
N ARG A 241 17.85 23.72 -6.98
CA ARG A 241 18.95 23.33 -7.88
C ARG A 241 20.29 23.91 -7.45
N GLY A 242 21.29 23.05 -7.36
CA GLY A 242 22.66 23.40 -6.96
C GLY A 242 22.84 23.56 -5.44
N THR A 243 21.94 22.97 -4.65
CA THR A 243 22.02 22.94 -3.18
C THR A 243 21.86 21.50 -2.69
N HIS A 244 22.40 21.18 -1.51
CA HIS A 244 22.17 19.88 -0.85
C HIS A 244 20.72 19.69 -0.38
N LEU A 245 19.95 20.78 -0.22
CA LEU A 245 18.54 20.73 0.18
C LEU A 245 17.66 19.98 -0.82
N LYS A 246 18.07 19.93 -2.10
CA LYS A 246 17.36 19.16 -3.13
C LYS A 246 17.26 17.66 -2.77
N GLU A 247 18.29 17.10 -2.13
CA GLU A 247 18.32 15.67 -1.81
C GLU A 247 17.26 15.28 -0.76
N LEU A 248 16.78 16.24 0.04
CA LEU A 248 15.71 16.02 1.01
C LEU A 248 14.43 15.49 0.37
N PHE A 249 14.12 15.94 -0.85
CA PHE A 249 12.92 15.58 -1.59
C PHE A 249 13.08 14.28 -2.39
N ARG A 250 14.21 13.57 -2.20
CA ARG A 250 14.49 12.25 -2.79
C ARG A 250 14.67 11.17 -1.74
N LEU A 251 14.66 11.55 -0.46
CA LEU A 251 14.79 10.61 0.64
C LEU A 251 13.64 9.63 0.64
N LYS A 252 13.93 8.42 1.09
CA LYS A 252 12.93 7.35 1.18
C LYS A 252 12.73 6.91 2.61
N THR A 253 11.49 6.65 2.98
CA THR A 253 11.11 6.12 4.28
C THR A 253 10.45 4.76 4.12
N PRO A 254 10.67 3.83 5.05
CA PRO A 254 9.85 2.64 5.21
C PRO A 254 8.39 3.02 5.31
N PHE A 255 7.55 2.21 4.67
CA PHE A 255 6.12 2.35 4.71
C PHE A 255 5.49 0.96 4.61
N THR A 256 4.45 0.76 5.40
CA THR A 256 3.55 -0.37 5.29
C THR A 256 2.14 0.12 5.47
N ILE A 257 1.18 -0.65 4.97
CA ILE A 257 -0.23 -0.39 5.23
C ILE A 257 -0.52 -0.89 6.64
N PRO A 258 -0.90 0.00 7.59
CA PRO A 258 -1.12 -0.42 8.97
C PRO A 258 -2.23 -1.47 9.06
N ASP A 259 -2.04 -2.47 9.91
CA ASP A 259 -3.00 -3.57 10.04
C ASP A 259 -4.41 -3.11 10.42
N GLU A 260 -4.52 -2.10 11.28
CA GLU A 260 -5.82 -1.52 11.65
C GLU A 260 -6.57 -0.94 10.44
N ARG A 261 -5.85 -0.35 9.49
CA ARG A 261 -6.42 0.20 8.25
C ARG A 261 -6.89 -0.90 7.32
N ARG A 262 -6.31 -2.10 7.38
CA ARG A 262 -6.71 -3.25 6.53
C ARG A 262 -8.11 -3.77 6.87
N PHE A 263 -8.60 -3.53 8.09
CA PHE A 263 -10.01 -3.79 8.45
C PHE A 263 -10.98 -2.76 7.87
N GLU A 264 -10.48 -1.64 7.34
CA GLU A 264 -11.27 -0.66 6.58
C GLU A 264 -11.28 -0.97 5.07
N HIS A 265 -10.92 -2.21 4.72
CA HIS A 265 -10.96 -2.84 3.41
C HIS A 265 -10.04 -2.21 2.35
N MET A 266 -9.66 -3.04 1.39
CA MET A 266 -8.77 -2.70 0.29
C MET A 266 -9.41 -3.02 -1.05
N HIS A 267 -9.38 -2.05 -1.95
CA HIS A 267 -9.77 -2.18 -3.34
C HIS A 267 -8.52 -2.19 -4.23
N MET A 268 -8.29 -3.28 -4.95
CA MET A 268 -7.18 -3.42 -5.89
C MET A 268 -7.69 -3.52 -7.33
N VAL A 269 -7.21 -2.64 -8.20
CA VAL A 269 -7.49 -2.66 -9.64
C VAL A 269 -6.18 -2.82 -10.40
N ALA A 270 -6.04 -3.93 -11.13
CA ALA A 270 -4.87 -4.12 -11.96
C ALA A 270 -5.13 -4.99 -13.19
N GLY A 271 -4.69 -4.50 -14.34
CA GLY A 271 -4.79 -5.22 -15.60
C GLY A 271 -4.07 -6.57 -15.58
N SER A 272 -4.46 -7.44 -16.50
CA SER A 272 -3.88 -8.78 -16.64
C SER A 272 -2.36 -8.73 -16.76
N GLY A 273 -1.67 -9.59 -16.02
CA GLY A 273 -0.21 -9.68 -16.03
C GLY A 273 0.54 -8.58 -15.27
N HIS A 274 -0.13 -7.58 -14.69
CA HIS A 274 0.51 -6.49 -13.93
C HIS A 274 1.08 -6.94 -12.57
N GLY A 275 0.59 -8.05 -12.01
CA GLY A 275 1.04 -8.59 -10.73
C GLY A 275 -0.01 -8.58 -9.62
N LYS A 276 -1.31 -8.51 -9.96
CA LYS A 276 -2.43 -8.63 -9.02
C LYS A 276 -2.30 -9.83 -8.08
N THR A 277 -2.25 -11.05 -8.64
CA THR A 277 -2.15 -12.29 -7.87
C THR A 277 -0.87 -12.36 -7.04
N GLN A 278 0.27 -11.90 -7.58
CA GLN A 278 1.54 -11.84 -6.85
C GLN A 278 1.49 -10.87 -5.65
N THR A 279 0.76 -9.76 -5.79
CA THR A 279 0.55 -8.80 -4.70
C THR A 279 -0.39 -9.37 -3.63
N LEU A 280 -1.43 -10.12 -4.02
CA LEU A 280 -2.25 -10.88 -3.07
C LEU A 280 -1.41 -11.91 -2.33
N GLN A 281 -0.55 -12.66 -3.02
CA GLN A 281 0.36 -13.62 -2.40
C GLN A 281 1.30 -12.96 -1.38
N TYR A 282 1.81 -11.75 -1.66
CA TYR A 282 2.61 -10.99 -0.69
C TYR A 282 1.83 -10.69 0.59
N PHE A 283 0.60 -10.17 0.48
CA PHE A 283 -0.22 -9.89 1.67
C PHE A 283 -0.59 -11.18 2.43
N ILE A 284 -0.94 -12.23 1.69
CA ILE A 284 -1.26 -13.55 2.27
C ILE A 284 -0.05 -14.11 3.01
N ALA A 285 1.15 -14.13 2.41
CA ALA A 285 2.36 -14.65 3.03
C ALA A 285 2.63 -14.03 4.40
N ARG A 286 2.49 -12.70 4.52
CA ARG A 286 2.63 -11.98 5.79
C ARG A 286 1.57 -12.37 6.80
N ASP A 287 0.34 -12.55 6.36
CA ASP A 287 -0.74 -12.95 7.26
C ASP A 287 -0.61 -14.42 7.70
N LEU A 288 -0.05 -15.30 6.87
CA LEU A 288 0.19 -16.70 7.23
C LEU A 288 1.14 -16.83 8.42
N GLU A 289 2.10 -15.92 8.60
CA GLU A 289 2.93 -15.88 9.81
C GLU A 289 2.08 -15.61 11.07
N ALA A 290 1.06 -14.76 10.97
CA ALA A 290 0.12 -14.51 12.07
C ALA A 290 -0.83 -15.69 12.29
N VAL A 291 -1.25 -16.38 11.22
CA VAL A 291 -2.04 -17.62 11.32
C VAL A 291 -1.22 -18.70 12.03
N ALA A 292 0.07 -18.84 11.72
CA ALA A 292 0.95 -19.82 12.36
C ALA A 292 1.10 -19.59 13.88
N ARG A 293 1.03 -18.32 14.33
CA ARG A 293 0.99 -17.95 15.76
C ARG A 293 -0.39 -18.10 16.39
N GLY A 294 -1.44 -18.25 15.59
CA GLY A 294 -2.83 -18.29 16.06
C GLY A 294 -3.45 -16.91 16.29
N ASP A 295 -2.84 -15.84 15.78
CA ASP A 295 -3.24 -14.44 16.00
C ASP A 295 -4.21 -13.91 14.92
N ARG A 296 -4.47 -14.70 13.86
CA ARG A 296 -5.26 -14.29 12.70
C ARG A 296 -5.88 -15.51 12.01
N THR A 297 -7.03 -15.30 11.38
CA THR A 297 -7.57 -16.21 10.35
C THR A 297 -7.43 -15.57 8.98
N VAL A 298 -7.09 -16.36 7.97
CA VAL A 298 -7.04 -15.94 6.57
C VAL A 298 -8.06 -16.73 5.78
N VAL A 299 -8.85 -16.04 4.96
CA VAL A 299 -9.77 -16.65 4.00
C VAL A 299 -9.35 -16.24 2.60
N VAL A 300 -9.26 -17.18 1.67
CA VAL A 300 -8.90 -16.93 0.26
C VAL A 300 -9.98 -17.51 -0.64
N ILE A 301 -10.54 -16.67 -1.52
CA ILE A 301 -11.50 -17.07 -2.54
C ILE A 301 -10.83 -16.85 -3.90
N ASP A 302 -10.70 -17.93 -4.67
CA ASP A 302 -10.05 -17.94 -5.99
C ASP A 302 -10.88 -18.79 -6.97
N SER A 303 -11.06 -18.28 -8.19
CA SER A 303 -11.84 -18.97 -9.24
C SER A 303 -11.00 -19.80 -10.19
N GLN A 304 -9.69 -19.55 -10.25
CA GLN A 304 -8.79 -20.24 -11.17
C GLN A 304 -7.97 -21.34 -10.49
N GLY A 305 -7.86 -21.31 -9.16
CA GLY A 305 -7.16 -22.29 -8.34
C GLY A 305 -5.64 -22.08 -8.28
N ASP A 306 -5.05 -21.26 -9.15
CA ASP A 306 -3.61 -21.00 -9.18
C ASP A 306 -3.08 -20.37 -7.89
N LEU A 307 -3.84 -19.45 -7.30
CA LEU A 307 -3.47 -18.80 -6.04
C LEU A 307 -3.49 -19.82 -4.90
N ILE A 308 -4.57 -20.60 -4.80
CA ILE A 308 -4.73 -21.65 -3.80
C ILE A 308 -3.64 -22.71 -3.93
N ASN A 309 -3.35 -23.16 -5.15
CA ASN A 309 -2.30 -24.14 -5.41
C ASN A 309 -0.90 -23.63 -5.02
N THR A 310 -0.64 -22.33 -5.20
CA THR A 310 0.63 -21.72 -4.76
C THR A 310 0.74 -21.69 -3.23
N ILE A 311 -0.35 -21.34 -2.54
CA ILE A 311 -0.41 -21.33 -1.07
C ILE A 311 -0.25 -22.75 -0.50
N LEU A 312 -0.92 -23.75 -1.08
CA LEU A 312 -0.81 -25.15 -0.66
C LEU A 312 0.60 -25.73 -0.82
N LYS A 313 1.39 -25.22 -1.77
CA LYS A 313 2.79 -25.61 -1.91
C LYS A 313 3.71 -24.96 -0.87
N ALA A 314 3.41 -23.77 -0.39
CA ALA A 314 4.22 -23.10 0.62
C ALA A 314 4.06 -23.78 2.00
N SER A 315 5.12 -24.38 2.52
CA SER A 315 5.15 -25.09 3.80
C SER A 315 5.17 -24.13 4.98
N VAL A 316 4.01 -23.57 5.31
CA VAL A 316 3.86 -22.55 6.37
C VAL A 316 2.99 -23.03 7.54
N LEU A 317 2.07 -23.96 7.29
CA LEU A 317 1.06 -24.41 8.25
C LEU A 317 0.89 -25.93 8.24
N PRO A 318 0.56 -26.58 9.35
CA PRO A 318 0.24 -28.00 9.34
C PRO A 318 -1.17 -28.26 8.78
N PRO A 319 -1.49 -29.49 8.31
CA PRO A 319 -2.79 -29.83 7.71
C PRO A 319 -4.02 -29.40 8.51
N GLU A 320 -3.99 -29.56 9.83
CA GLU A 320 -5.10 -29.24 10.74
C GLU A 320 -5.44 -27.76 10.85
N ARG A 321 -4.56 -26.88 10.37
CA ARG A 321 -4.77 -25.43 10.30
C ARG A 321 -5.32 -24.99 8.94
N ILE A 322 -5.48 -25.90 7.98
CA ILE A 322 -5.90 -25.59 6.61
C ILE A 322 -7.26 -26.21 6.34
N VAL A 323 -8.23 -25.37 6.02
CA VAL A 323 -9.54 -25.78 5.50
C VAL A 323 -9.50 -25.64 3.98
N LEU A 324 -9.77 -26.72 3.26
CA LEU A 324 -9.82 -26.72 1.80
C LEU A 324 -11.22 -27.06 1.31
N ILE A 325 -11.87 -26.06 0.71
CA ILE A 325 -13.14 -26.21 0.02
C ILE A 325 -12.85 -26.22 -1.48
N ASP A 326 -12.98 -27.38 -2.10
CA ASP A 326 -12.65 -27.58 -3.51
C ASP A 326 -13.71 -28.45 -4.21
N PRO A 327 -14.59 -27.87 -5.04
CA PRO A 327 -15.66 -28.60 -5.72
C PRO A 327 -15.12 -29.56 -6.80
N GLU A 328 -13.83 -29.48 -7.15
CA GLU A 328 -13.18 -30.44 -8.06
C GLU A 328 -13.01 -31.84 -7.42
N ASP A 329 -13.09 -31.95 -6.09
CA ASP A 329 -13.06 -33.24 -5.38
C ASP A 329 -14.44 -33.92 -5.39
N ILE A 330 -14.85 -34.36 -6.57
CA ILE A 330 -16.17 -34.95 -6.81
C ILE A 330 -16.44 -36.21 -5.96
N GLY A 331 -15.37 -36.94 -5.59
CA GLY A 331 -15.49 -38.16 -4.77
C GLY A 331 -15.74 -37.86 -3.29
N PHE A 332 -15.35 -36.68 -2.82
CA PHE A 332 -15.52 -36.23 -1.44
C PHE A 332 -16.04 -34.78 -1.42
N PRO A 333 -17.29 -34.56 -1.85
CA PRO A 333 -17.90 -33.24 -1.82
C PRO A 333 -17.95 -32.73 -0.37
N VAL A 334 -17.63 -31.44 -0.18
CA VAL A 334 -17.81 -30.79 1.12
C VAL A 334 -19.30 -30.81 1.47
N CYS A 335 -19.59 -31.21 2.71
CA CYS A 335 -20.96 -31.23 3.22
C CYS A 335 -21.35 -29.82 3.64
N LEU A 336 -22.14 -29.16 2.81
CA LEU A 336 -22.68 -27.83 3.06
C LEU A 336 -24.19 -27.92 3.16
N ASN A 337 -24.78 -27.20 4.10
CA ASN A 337 -26.22 -27.04 4.13
C ASN A 337 -26.61 -25.67 4.66
N LEU A 338 -27.24 -24.90 3.78
CA LEU A 338 -27.77 -23.56 4.04
C LEU A 338 -28.64 -23.51 5.30
N PHE A 339 -29.41 -24.57 5.58
CA PHE A 339 -30.38 -24.57 6.69
C PHE A 339 -29.77 -25.00 8.01
N SER A 340 -28.65 -25.73 8.01
CA SER A 340 -28.06 -26.31 9.23
C SER A 340 -27.06 -25.40 9.95
N VAL A 341 -26.58 -24.32 9.31
CA VAL A 341 -25.48 -23.51 9.84
C VAL A 341 -25.85 -22.89 11.19
N GLY A 342 -25.08 -23.22 12.22
CA GLY A 342 -25.22 -22.65 13.56
C GLY A 342 -26.49 -23.02 14.32
N GLN A 343 -27.35 -23.93 13.83
CA GLN A 343 -28.62 -24.28 14.50
C GLN A 343 -28.44 -24.68 15.96
N ASN A 344 -27.46 -25.55 16.25
CA ASN A 344 -27.15 -25.96 17.61
C ASN A 344 -26.68 -24.79 18.51
N ARG A 345 -26.03 -23.78 17.93
CA ARG A 345 -25.61 -22.57 18.66
C ARG A 345 -26.77 -21.59 18.87
N LEU A 346 -27.68 -21.46 17.90
CA LEU A 346 -28.84 -20.57 17.98
C LEU A 346 -29.70 -20.82 19.22
N GLU A 347 -29.84 -22.09 19.63
CA GLU A 347 -30.58 -22.47 20.83
C GLU A 347 -29.92 -22.00 22.13
N SER A 348 -28.59 -21.86 22.13
CA SER A 348 -27.81 -21.42 23.29
C SER A 348 -27.79 -19.90 23.47
N TYR A 349 -28.09 -19.14 22.42
CA TYR A 349 -28.11 -17.68 22.47
C TYR A 349 -29.40 -17.14 23.09
N ASP A 350 -29.30 -15.90 23.58
CA ASP A 350 -30.45 -15.18 24.11
C ASP A 350 -31.51 -14.92 23.02
N PRO A 351 -32.78 -14.62 23.38
CA PRO A 351 -33.85 -14.44 22.39
C PRO A 351 -33.58 -13.35 21.35
N LEU A 352 -32.90 -12.26 21.73
CA LEU A 352 -32.63 -11.14 20.83
C LEU A 352 -31.52 -11.49 19.83
N GLU A 353 -30.44 -12.12 20.29
CA GLU A 353 -29.35 -12.60 19.46
C GLU A 353 -29.82 -13.67 18.48
N ARG A 354 -30.65 -14.61 18.97
CA ARG A 354 -31.29 -15.62 18.12
C ARG A 354 -32.13 -14.99 17.03
N GLU A 355 -32.94 -13.97 17.35
CA GLU A 355 -33.75 -13.26 16.35
C GLU A 355 -32.87 -12.52 15.33
N ARG A 356 -31.80 -11.85 15.78
CA ARG A 356 -30.84 -11.19 14.89
C ARG A 356 -30.23 -12.18 13.90
N LEU A 357 -29.66 -13.27 14.39
CA LEU A 357 -29.02 -14.29 13.55
C LEU A 357 -29.99 -14.96 12.59
N THR A 358 -31.23 -15.22 13.03
CA THR A 358 -32.30 -15.73 12.17
C THR A 358 -32.55 -14.78 11.00
N ASN A 359 -32.60 -13.46 11.25
CA ASN A 359 -32.77 -12.47 10.19
C ASN A 359 -31.53 -12.38 9.29
N SER A 360 -30.32 -12.48 9.84
CA SER A 360 -29.06 -12.54 9.07
C SER A 360 -29.02 -13.73 8.11
N ILE A 361 -29.49 -14.89 8.55
CA ILE A 361 -29.57 -16.09 7.71
C ILE A 361 -30.58 -15.87 6.56
N ILE A 362 -31.73 -15.24 6.85
CA ILE A 362 -32.71 -14.87 5.80
C ILE A 362 -32.09 -13.92 4.77
N GLU A 363 -31.31 -12.91 5.21
CA GLU A 363 -30.58 -12.01 4.30
C GLU A 363 -29.56 -12.78 3.44
N LEU A 364 -28.84 -13.75 4.01
CA LEU A 364 -27.94 -14.66 3.28
C LEU A 364 -28.69 -15.40 2.15
N TYR A 365 -29.91 -15.91 2.40
CA TYR A 365 -30.71 -16.55 1.35
C TYR A 365 -31.10 -15.58 0.24
N ASP A 366 -31.57 -14.38 0.59
CA ASP A 366 -31.92 -13.36 -0.41
C ASP A 366 -30.71 -13.02 -1.28
N PHE A 367 -29.50 -12.95 -0.70
CA PHE A 367 -28.26 -12.68 -1.42
C PHE A 367 -27.83 -13.83 -2.36
N VAL A 368 -27.76 -15.06 -1.84
CA VAL A 368 -27.29 -16.23 -2.60
C VAL A 368 -28.31 -16.66 -3.65
N LEU A 369 -29.60 -16.66 -3.32
CA LEU A 369 -30.63 -17.04 -4.28
C LEU A 369 -30.98 -15.90 -5.23
N GLY A 370 -30.79 -14.65 -4.79
CA GLY A 370 -30.87 -13.47 -5.64
C GLY A 370 -29.85 -13.50 -6.77
N SER A 371 -28.66 -14.05 -6.56
CA SER A 371 -27.63 -14.17 -7.60
C SER A 371 -27.92 -15.23 -8.65
N LEU A 372 -28.69 -16.25 -8.30
CA LEU A 372 -29.03 -17.34 -9.23
C LEU A 372 -29.80 -16.87 -10.46
N LEU A 373 -30.54 -15.75 -10.35
CA LEU A 373 -31.15 -15.10 -11.50
C LEU A 373 -30.64 -13.67 -11.59
N SER A 374 -30.24 -13.25 -12.79
CA SER A 374 -29.70 -11.92 -13.13
C SER A 374 -30.65 -10.72 -12.87
N ALA A 375 -31.73 -10.89 -12.09
CA ALA A 375 -32.73 -9.88 -11.75
C ALA A 375 -33.02 -9.78 -10.23
N GLY A 376 -32.26 -10.46 -9.37
CA GLY A 376 -32.51 -10.46 -7.92
C GLY A 376 -33.82 -11.16 -7.53
N MET A 377 -34.24 -10.98 -6.28
CA MET A 377 -35.55 -11.43 -5.79
C MET A 377 -36.59 -10.33 -5.93
N THR A 378 -37.78 -10.70 -6.42
CA THR A 378 -38.94 -9.81 -6.33
C THR A 378 -39.41 -9.73 -4.88
N ALA A 379 -40.08 -8.64 -4.50
CA ALA A 379 -40.64 -8.49 -3.15
C ALA A 379 -41.54 -9.68 -2.74
N LYS A 380 -42.31 -10.24 -3.66
CA LYS A 380 -43.15 -11.43 -3.39
C LYS A 380 -42.31 -12.69 -3.14
N GLN A 381 -41.20 -12.87 -3.87
CA GLN A 381 -40.30 -14.00 -3.66
C GLN A 381 -39.61 -13.92 -2.29
N SER A 382 -39.08 -12.75 -1.91
CA SER A 382 -38.46 -12.58 -0.58
C SER A 382 -39.45 -12.83 0.57
N VAL A 383 -40.74 -12.45 0.40
CA VAL A 383 -41.78 -12.80 1.40
C VAL A 383 -41.94 -14.32 1.53
N VAL A 384 -42.05 -15.04 0.42
CA VAL A 384 -42.15 -16.51 0.42
C VAL A 384 -40.94 -17.13 1.10
N PHE A 385 -39.72 -16.73 0.71
CA PHE A 385 -38.48 -17.28 1.26
C PHE A 385 -38.34 -17.02 2.75
N ARG A 386 -38.69 -15.83 3.22
CA ARG A 386 -38.62 -15.50 4.65
C ARG A 386 -39.47 -16.45 5.51
N TYR A 387 -40.71 -16.72 5.09
CA TYR A 387 -41.58 -17.63 5.84
C TYR A 387 -41.16 -19.09 5.70
N VAL A 388 -40.72 -19.50 4.50
CA VAL A 388 -40.22 -20.85 4.28
C VAL A 388 -38.96 -21.12 5.08
N THR A 389 -38.00 -20.20 5.11
CA THR A 389 -36.78 -20.33 5.91
C THR A 389 -37.10 -20.53 7.40
N ARG A 390 -38.09 -19.81 7.93
CA ARG A 390 -38.56 -20.01 9.31
C ARG A 390 -39.16 -21.39 9.53
N LEU A 391 -39.93 -21.90 8.57
CA LEU A 391 -40.43 -23.28 8.61
C LEU A 391 -39.28 -24.29 8.52
N MET A 392 -38.29 -24.05 7.67
CA MET A 392 -37.14 -24.93 7.47
C MET A 392 -36.36 -25.18 8.76
N PHE A 393 -36.24 -24.18 9.64
CA PHE A 393 -35.59 -24.35 10.96
C PHE A 393 -36.35 -25.30 11.91
N HIS A 394 -37.62 -25.55 11.67
CA HIS A 394 -38.42 -26.48 12.47
C HIS A 394 -38.48 -27.89 11.88
N ILE A 395 -38.04 -28.06 10.62
CA ILE A 395 -38.02 -29.35 9.94
C ILE A 395 -36.67 -30.02 10.20
N PRO A 396 -36.62 -31.18 10.87
CA PRO A 396 -35.39 -31.95 11.06
C PRO A 396 -34.76 -32.28 9.72
N ASP A 397 -33.43 -32.19 9.64
CA ASP A 397 -32.65 -32.55 8.45
C ASP A 397 -33.11 -31.85 7.17
N ALA A 398 -33.63 -30.63 7.33
CA ALA A 398 -33.98 -29.68 6.30
C ALA A 398 -32.85 -29.49 5.27
N THR A 399 -33.11 -29.78 3.99
CA THR A 399 -32.16 -29.57 2.89
C THR A 399 -32.75 -28.72 1.76
N ILE A 400 -31.95 -28.45 0.73
CA ILE A 400 -32.42 -27.84 -0.51
C ILE A 400 -33.52 -28.68 -1.20
N HIS A 401 -33.54 -30.01 -1.02
CA HIS A 401 -34.62 -30.86 -1.52
C HIS A 401 -35.91 -30.66 -0.74
N THR A 402 -35.84 -30.49 0.59
CA THR A 402 -37.01 -30.15 1.41
C THR A 402 -37.61 -28.81 0.98
N LEU A 403 -36.76 -27.81 0.71
CA LEU A 403 -37.21 -26.52 0.16
C LEU A 403 -37.89 -26.71 -1.21
N LYS A 404 -37.29 -27.49 -2.11
CA LYS A 404 -37.87 -27.83 -3.42
C LYS A 404 -39.25 -28.46 -3.27
N GLU A 405 -39.39 -29.48 -2.42
CA GLU A 405 -40.66 -30.16 -2.14
C GLU A 405 -41.73 -29.19 -1.64
N LEU A 406 -41.40 -28.27 -0.72
CA LEU A 406 -42.33 -27.25 -0.23
C LEU A 406 -42.84 -26.30 -1.33
N MET A 407 -42.02 -26.05 -2.36
CA MET A 407 -42.41 -25.19 -3.49
C MET A 407 -43.33 -25.88 -4.49
N GLU A 408 -43.42 -27.21 -4.46
CA GLU A 408 -44.28 -27.98 -5.37
C GLU A 408 -45.78 -27.83 -5.00
N PRO A 409 -46.69 -28.03 -5.96
CA PRO A 409 -48.13 -28.05 -5.68
C PRO A 409 -48.47 -29.13 -4.64
N GLY A 410 -49.12 -28.74 -3.54
CA GLY A 410 -49.46 -29.67 -2.45
C GLY A 410 -48.28 -30.05 -1.54
N GLY A 411 -47.09 -29.48 -1.75
CA GLY A 411 -45.88 -29.81 -0.98
C GLY A 411 -45.99 -29.59 0.53
N THR A 412 -46.88 -28.69 0.98
CA THR A 412 -47.15 -28.44 2.41
C THR A 412 -47.75 -29.63 3.15
N GLY A 413 -48.37 -30.59 2.45
CA GLY A 413 -49.06 -31.72 3.06
C GLY A 413 -48.18 -32.58 3.96
N ARG A 414 -46.92 -32.82 3.56
CA ARG A 414 -45.95 -33.62 4.33
C ARG A 414 -45.43 -32.90 5.58
N TYR A 415 -45.54 -31.57 5.62
CA TYR A 415 -44.91 -30.73 6.64
C TYR A 415 -45.92 -30.06 7.60
N GLN A 416 -47.19 -30.51 7.60
CA GLN A 416 -48.25 -29.93 8.42
C GLN A 416 -47.93 -29.93 9.92
N GLU A 417 -47.28 -30.99 10.42
CA GLU A 417 -46.85 -31.06 11.82
C GLU A 417 -45.87 -29.93 12.18
N TYR A 418 -44.94 -29.61 11.28
CA TYR A 418 -43.95 -28.54 11.48
C TYR A 418 -44.55 -27.15 11.28
N ILE A 419 -45.49 -27.01 10.33
CA ILE A 419 -46.26 -25.77 10.17
C ILE A 419 -47.05 -25.46 11.45
N ALA A 420 -47.60 -26.47 12.12
CA ALA A 420 -48.31 -26.29 13.38
C ALA A 420 -47.42 -25.82 14.56
N LYS A 421 -46.09 -26.00 14.46
CA LYS A 421 -45.10 -25.50 15.44
C LYS A 421 -44.80 -24.01 15.27
N LEU A 422 -45.09 -23.43 14.10
CA LEU A 422 -44.99 -22.00 13.88
C LEU A 422 -46.07 -21.25 14.68
N ASP A 423 -45.78 -20.00 15.00
CA ASP A 423 -46.66 -19.09 15.73
C ASP A 423 -46.96 -17.81 14.92
N GLY A 424 -48.03 -17.12 15.29
CA GLY A 424 -48.41 -15.82 14.72
C GLY A 424 -48.57 -15.78 13.19
N THR A 425 -47.99 -14.76 12.57
CA THR A 425 -48.11 -14.49 11.13
C THR A 425 -47.50 -15.59 10.24
N PRO A 426 -46.31 -16.16 10.53
CA PRO A 426 -45.78 -17.29 9.78
C PRO A 426 -46.75 -18.47 9.63
N ARG A 427 -47.38 -18.90 10.73
CA ARG A 427 -48.37 -20.00 10.68
C ARG A 427 -49.55 -19.65 9.78
N ARG A 428 -50.14 -18.47 10.00
CA ARG A 428 -51.29 -18.00 9.22
C ARG A 428 -50.97 -17.91 7.72
N PHE A 429 -49.76 -17.47 7.37
CA PHE A 429 -49.32 -17.41 5.97
C PHE A 429 -49.36 -18.79 5.30
N PHE A 430 -48.92 -19.86 5.97
CA PHE A 430 -49.02 -21.22 5.41
C PHE A 430 -50.45 -21.75 5.36
N GLU A 431 -51.29 -21.40 6.34
CA GLU A 431 -52.69 -21.82 6.38
C GLU A 431 -53.57 -21.12 5.33
N THR A 432 -53.23 -19.89 4.91
CA THR A 432 -54.12 -19.08 4.04
C THR A 432 -53.51 -18.60 2.73
N GLU A 433 -52.24 -18.19 2.73
CA GLU A 433 -51.64 -17.46 1.60
C GLU A 433 -50.74 -18.33 0.73
N PHE A 434 -49.92 -19.21 1.33
CA PHE A 434 -48.83 -19.90 0.64
C PHE A 434 -49.30 -20.76 -0.55
N ASP A 435 -50.41 -21.48 -0.40
CA ASP A 435 -51.02 -22.31 -1.45
C ASP A 435 -52.15 -21.59 -2.20
N SER A 436 -52.31 -20.28 -1.99
CA SER A 436 -53.25 -19.47 -2.76
C SER A 436 -52.85 -19.35 -4.23
N LYS A 437 -53.84 -19.04 -5.08
CA LYS A 437 -53.59 -18.75 -6.51
C LYS A 437 -52.64 -17.58 -6.73
N GLU A 438 -52.56 -16.63 -5.78
CA GLU A 438 -51.66 -15.48 -5.87
C GLU A 438 -50.18 -15.90 -5.81
N PHE A 439 -49.84 -16.87 -4.94
CA PHE A 439 -48.46 -17.31 -4.74
C PHE A 439 -48.03 -18.49 -5.60
N THR A 440 -48.95 -19.13 -6.32
CA THR A 440 -48.64 -20.27 -7.21
C THR A 440 -47.57 -19.92 -8.26
N ASN A 441 -47.69 -18.77 -8.91
CA ASN A 441 -46.70 -18.30 -9.89
C ASN A 441 -45.34 -18.01 -9.24
N THR A 442 -45.35 -17.38 -8.06
CA THR A 442 -44.14 -17.08 -7.29
C THR A 442 -43.40 -18.35 -6.89
N LYS A 443 -44.11 -19.35 -6.34
CA LYS A 443 -43.57 -20.68 -5.99
C LYS A 443 -42.98 -21.37 -7.21
N THR A 444 -43.67 -21.34 -8.35
CA THR A 444 -43.19 -21.93 -9.61
C THR A 444 -41.89 -21.28 -10.09
N GLN A 445 -41.78 -19.95 -9.98
CA GLN A 445 -40.55 -19.24 -10.31
C GLN A 445 -39.40 -19.63 -9.38
N VAL A 446 -39.65 -19.72 -8.07
CA VAL A 446 -38.66 -20.19 -7.09
C VAL A 446 -38.22 -21.61 -7.41
N LEU A 447 -39.16 -22.52 -7.68
CA LEU A 447 -38.89 -23.91 -8.02
C LEU A 447 -37.99 -24.03 -9.25
N ARG A 448 -38.22 -23.22 -10.30
CA ARG A 448 -37.33 -23.16 -11.48
C ARG A 448 -35.91 -22.72 -11.13
N ARG A 449 -35.75 -21.78 -10.19
CA ARG A 449 -34.42 -21.37 -9.71
C ARG A 449 -33.69 -22.50 -9.00
N LEU A 450 -34.41 -23.22 -8.13
CA LEU A 450 -33.85 -24.37 -7.40
C LEU A 450 -33.42 -25.48 -8.37
N TYR A 451 -34.21 -25.74 -9.42
CA TYR A 451 -33.80 -26.67 -10.47
C TYR A 451 -32.50 -26.25 -11.16
N GLY A 452 -32.28 -24.96 -11.43
CA GLY A 452 -31.02 -24.48 -12.01
C GLY A 452 -29.79 -24.72 -11.10
N VAL A 453 -29.95 -24.66 -9.77
CA VAL A 453 -28.87 -25.01 -8.83
C VAL A 453 -28.62 -26.51 -8.86
N LEU A 454 -29.68 -27.29 -8.74
CA LEU A 454 -29.63 -28.75 -8.59
C LEU A 454 -29.26 -29.46 -9.90
N GLU A 455 -29.47 -28.83 -11.06
CA GLU A 455 -28.98 -29.33 -12.35
C GLU A 455 -27.45 -29.49 -12.35
N ASN A 456 -26.75 -28.64 -11.59
CA ASN A 456 -25.32 -28.83 -11.36
C ASN A 456 -25.11 -29.95 -10.32
N GLN A 457 -24.75 -31.14 -10.81
CA GLN A 457 -24.45 -32.30 -9.96
C GLN A 457 -23.43 -32.00 -8.85
N THR A 458 -22.51 -31.07 -9.06
CA THR A 458 -21.53 -30.68 -8.02
C THR A 458 -22.23 -30.00 -6.85
N PHE A 459 -23.13 -29.07 -7.13
CA PHE A 459 -23.95 -28.41 -6.11
C PHE A 459 -24.96 -29.35 -5.48
N GLU A 460 -25.58 -30.22 -6.27
CA GLU A 460 -26.46 -31.27 -5.75
C GLU A 460 -25.71 -32.16 -4.75
N ARG A 461 -24.48 -32.57 -5.05
CA ARG A 461 -23.64 -33.33 -4.11
C ARG A 461 -23.32 -32.54 -2.85
N MET A 462 -22.95 -31.26 -2.97
CA MET A 462 -22.49 -30.48 -1.81
C MET A 462 -23.63 -30.04 -0.89
N PHE A 463 -24.73 -29.49 -1.44
CA PHE A 463 -25.80 -28.82 -0.69
C PHE A 463 -26.92 -29.73 -0.16
N SER A 464 -26.90 -31.01 -0.51
CA SER A 464 -27.98 -31.96 -0.18
C SER A 464 -27.75 -32.74 1.10
N HIS A 465 -26.69 -32.42 1.83
CA HIS A 465 -26.40 -33.05 3.12
C HIS A 465 -27.33 -32.48 4.21
N PRO A 466 -27.89 -33.31 5.11
CA PRO A 466 -28.67 -32.84 6.25
C PRO A 466 -27.91 -31.89 7.18
N GLN A 467 -26.61 -32.13 7.37
CA GLN A 467 -25.77 -31.38 8.29
C GLN A 467 -24.57 -30.79 7.54
N SER A 468 -24.25 -29.53 7.83
CA SER A 468 -23.01 -28.90 7.37
C SER A 468 -21.86 -29.32 8.28
N LYS A 469 -20.79 -29.88 7.70
CA LYS A 469 -19.55 -30.16 8.45
C LYS A 469 -18.63 -28.94 8.54
N PHE A 470 -18.86 -27.96 7.68
CA PHE A 470 -18.14 -26.69 7.69
C PHE A 470 -19.00 -25.60 8.33
N ASP A 471 -18.41 -24.86 9.26
CA ASP A 471 -19.04 -23.72 9.93
C ASP A 471 -18.09 -22.51 9.94
N MET A 472 -18.44 -21.48 9.15
CA MET A 472 -17.58 -20.32 8.93
C MET A 472 -17.26 -19.56 10.23
N PHE A 473 -18.24 -19.43 11.14
CA PHE A 473 -18.03 -18.76 12.43
C PHE A 473 -16.96 -19.48 13.27
N THR A 474 -17.08 -20.79 13.43
CA THR A 474 -16.12 -21.59 14.19
C THR A 474 -14.72 -21.48 13.60
N GLU A 475 -14.59 -21.65 12.28
CA GLU A 475 -13.29 -21.62 11.61
C GLU A 475 -12.65 -20.22 11.59
N MET A 476 -13.46 -19.16 11.49
CA MET A 476 -12.98 -17.76 11.61
C MET A 476 -12.38 -17.46 12.98
N ASN A 477 -12.91 -18.05 14.03
CA ASN A 477 -12.45 -17.84 15.41
C ASN A 477 -11.30 -18.79 15.81
N ALA A 478 -11.01 -19.82 15.01
CA ALA A 478 -10.00 -20.84 15.33
C ALA A 478 -8.55 -20.49 14.88
N GLY A 479 -8.35 -19.40 14.15
CA GLY A 479 -7.03 -19.02 13.64
C GLY A 479 -6.53 -19.99 12.56
N LYS A 480 -7.33 -20.17 11.50
CA LYS A 480 -7.05 -21.08 10.40
C LYS A 480 -6.76 -20.36 9.08
N LEU A 481 -6.29 -21.13 8.11
CA LEU A 481 -6.27 -20.76 6.70
C LEU A 481 -7.43 -21.45 5.99
N ILE A 482 -8.39 -20.70 5.47
CA ILE A 482 -9.57 -21.19 4.77
C ILE A 482 -9.40 -20.89 3.28
N LEU A 483 -9.27 -21.94 2.46
CA LEU A 483 -9.06 -21.86 1.03
C LEU A 483 -10.34 -22.32 0.31
N ILE A 484 -10.91 -21.44 -0.50
CA ILE A 484 -12.19 -21.66 -1.20
C ILE A 484 -11.94 -21.53 -2.69
N ASN A 485 -11.87 -22.67 -3.37
CA ASN A 485 -11.79 -22.73 -4.83
C ASN A 485 -13.22 -22.65 -5.40
N THR A 486 -13.52 -21.62 -6.20
CA THR A 486 -14.79 -21.51 -6.91
C THR A 486 -14.76 -22.13 -8.31
N ALA A 487 -13.64 -22.73 -8.71
CA ALA A 487 -13.46 -23.66 -9.82
C ALA A 487 -14.22 -23.28 -11.10
N LYS A 488 -13.87 -22.13 -11.70
CA LYS A 488 -14.55 -21.58 -12.89
C LYS A 488 -14.51 -22.51 -14.10
N SER A 489 -13.46 -23.33 -14.21
CA SER A 489 -13.31 -24.39 -15.20
C SER A 489 -14.46 -25.42 -15.12
N LEU A 490 -14.81 -25.85 -13.90
CA LEU A 490 -15.81 -26.86 -13.57
C LEU A 490 -17.22 -26.26 -13.50
N LEU A 491 -17.42 -25.25 -12.66
CA LEU A 491 -18.73 -24.69 -12.32
C LEU A 491 -19.25 -23.68 -13.36
N LYS A 492 -18.41 -23.27 -14.31
CA LYS A 492 -18.68 -22.20 -15.27
C LYS A 492 -19.01 -20.88 -14.55
N GLU A 493 -19.38 -19.86 -15.32
CA GLU A 493 -19.56 -18.49 -14.82
C GLU A 493 -20.67 -18.41 -13.77
N GLN A 494 -21.88 -18.90 -14.08
CA GLN A 494 -23.01 -18.85 -13.14
C GLN A 494 -22.76 -19.64 -11.86
N GLY A 495 -22.16 -20.83 -11.95
CA GLY A 495 -21.83 -21.61 -10.75
C GLY A 495 -20.76 -20.94 -9.90
N THR A 496 -19.73 -20.34 -10.53
CA THR A 496 -18.69 -19.58 -9.82
C THR A 496 -19.28 -18.43 -9.00
N GLU A 497 -20.17 -17.63 -9.62
CA GLU A 497 -20.84 -16.52 -8.96
C GLU A 497 -21.66 -16.98 -7.75
N VAL A 498 -22.47 -18.03 -7.91
CA VAL A 498 -23.32 -18.58 -6.85
C VAL A 498 -22.49 -19.09 -5.68
N PHE A 499 -21.45 -19.88 -5.99
CA PHE A 499 -20.62 -20.50 -4.96
C PHE A 499 -19.79 -19.46 -4.21
N GLY A 500 -19.19 -18.49 -4.91
CA GLY A 500 -18.48 -17.38 -4.28
C GLY A 500 -19.39 -16.52 -3.40
N ARG A 501 -20.59 -16.17 -3.90
CA ARG A 501 -21.58 -15.40 -3.11
C ARG A 501 -22.05 -16.14 -1.88
N PHE A 502 -22.22 -17.46 -1.96
CA PHE A 502 -22.51 -18.29 -0.80
C PHE A 502 -21.47 -18.10 0.30
N PHE A 503 -20.17 -18.17 -0.02
CA PHE A 503 -19.12 -17.95 0.98
C PHE A 503 -19.01 -16.51 1.45
N ILE A 504 -19.20 -15.51 0.58
CA ILE A 504 -19.23 -14.10 0.99
C ILE A 504 -20.32 -13.88 2.04
N ALA A 505 -21.50 -14.46 1.84
CA ALA A 505 -22.58 -14.28 2.78
C ALA A 505 -22.43 -15.15 4.05
N LEU A 506 -21.78 -16.32 3.98
CA LEU A 506 -21.34 -17.03 5.19
C LEU A 506 -20.34 -16.20 6.01
N ILE A 507 -19.39 -15.51 5.36
CA ILE A 507 -18.45 -14.61 6.02
C ILE A 507 -19.19 -13.44 6.67
N ALA A 508 -20.17 -12.86 5.96
CA ALA A 508 -21.00 -11.77 6.48
C ALA A 508 -21.81 -12.21 7.70
N GLN A 509 -22.45 -13.39 7.64
CA GLN A 509 -23.20 -13.97 8.74
C GLN A 509 -22.29 -14.26 9.94
N ALA A 510 -21.14 -14.90 9.71
CA ALA A 510 -20.16 -15.18 10.77
C ALA A 510 -19.61 -13.90 11.39
N ALA A 511 -19.39 -12.85 10.59
CA ALA A 511 -19.00 -11.54 11.10
C ALA A 511 -20.08 -10.96 12.03
N GLN A 512 -21.36 -11.02 11.65
CA GLN A 512 -22.45 -10.57 12.52
C GLN A 512 -22.58 -11.42 13.79
N GLU A 513 -22.41 -12.74 13.70
CA GLU A 513 -22.44 -13.64 14.87
C GLU A 513 -21.33 -13.33 15.87
N ARG A 514 -20.19 -12.78 15.44
CA ARG A 514 -19.12 -12.32 16.35
C ARG A 514 -19.51 -11.13 17.22
N ALA A 515 -20.72 -10.59 17.08
CA ALA A 515 -21.32 -9.67 18.05
C ALA A 515 -21.50 -10.31 19.44
N THR A 516 -21.68 -11.63 19.50
CA THR A 516 -21.81 -12.38 20.76
C THR A 516 -20.47 -12.56 21.48
N LEU A 517 -19.36 -12.29 20.79
CA LEU A 517 -18.01 -12.39 21.36
C LEU A 517 -17.57 -11.04 21.95
N PRO A 518 -16.89 -11.05 23.11
CA PRO A 518 -16.20 -9.88 23.63
C PRO A 518 -15.12 -9.36 22.65
N ASP A 519 -14.87 -8.04 22.66
CA ASP A 519 -13.94 -7.40 21.72
C ASP A 519 -12.53 -8.00 21.73
N TRP A 520 -12.03 -8.45 22.90
CA TRP A 520 -10.70 -9.05 23.06
C TRP A 520 -10.61 -10.48 22.52
N ASP A 521 -11.73 -11.21 22.45
CA ASP A 521 -11.80 -12.57 21.91
C ASP A 521 -12.00 -12.58 20.39
N ARG A 522 -12.27 -11.41 19.78
CA ARG A 522 -12.44 -11.26 18.33
C ARG A 522 -11.10 -11.34 17.61
N LEU A 523 -10.73 -12.56 17.22
CA LEU A 523 -9.55 -12.82 16.40
C LEU A 523 -9.63 -12.08 15.05
N PRO A 524 -8.63 -11.29 14.65
CA PRO A 524 -8.56 -10.68 13.32
C PRO A 524 -8.79 -11.66 12.17
N VAL A 525 -9.61 -11.27 11.19
CA VAL A 525 -9.82 -12.07 9.96
C VAL A 525 -9.48 -11.24 8.73
N MET A 526 -8.66 -11.78 7.84
CA MET A 526 -8.36 -11.18 6.54
C MET A 526 -8.89 -12.05 5.41
N VAL A 527 -9.77 -11.48 4.58
CA VAL A 527 -10.39 -12.15 3.43
C VAL A 527 -9.78 -11.61 2.15
N TYR A 528 -9.28 -12.52 1.31
CA TYR A 528 -8.71 -12.22 0.01
C TYR A 528 -9.63 -12.75 -1.07
N VAL A 529 -10.06 -11.86 -1.96
CA VAL A 529 -11.01 -12.20 -3.01
C VAL A 529 -10.40 -11.82 -4.35
N ASP A 530 -9.95 -12.82 -5.11
CA ASP A 530 -9.56 -12.62 -6.50
C ASP A 530 -10.80 -12.65 -7.41
N GLU A 531 -10.77 -11.85 -8.47
CA GLU A 531 -11.91 -11.64 -9.39
C GLU A 531 -13.20 -11.24 -8.66
N ALA A 532 -13.09 -10.28 -7.74
CA ALA A 532 -14.16 -9.86 -6.83
C ALA A 532 -15.45 -9.41 -7.54
N GLN A 533 -15.39 -8.95 -8.79
CA GLN A 533 -16.58 -8.57 -9.55
C GLN A 533 -17.61 -9.70 -9.69
N ASP A 534 -17.16 -10.97 -9.66
CA ASP A 534 -18.03 -12.13 -9.85
C ASP A 534 -18.87 -12.41 -8.59
N TYR A 535 -18.53 -11.84 -7.42
CA TYR A 535 -19.12 -12.23 -6.13
C TYR A 535 -19.87 -11.14 -5.38
N PHE A 536 -19.85 -9.90 -5.87
CA PHE A 536 -20.46 -8.78 -5.17
C PHE A 536 -21.53 -8.09 -6.00
N ASP A 537 -22.50 -7.51 -5.30
CA ASP A 537 -23.52 -6.63 -5.87
C ASP A 537 -23.48 -5.27 -5.16
N GLN A 538 -24.38 -4.36 -5.56
CA GLN A 538 -24.48 -3.01 -4.97
C GLN A 538 -24.71 -2.99 -3.45
N ASN A 539 -25.15 -4.09 -2.83
CA ASN A 539 -25.39 -4.18 -1.39
C ASN A 539 -24.11 -4.48 -0.58
N ILE A 540 -22.96 -4.65 -1.26
CA ILE A 540 -21.67 -4.92 -0.61
C ILE A 540 -21.33 -3.91 0.51
N GLY A 541 -21.78 -2.65 0.40
CA GLY A 541 -21.53 -1.65 1.43
C GLY A 541 -22.03 -2.06 2.82
N ILE A 542 -23.16 -2.76 2.88
CA ILE A 542 -23.70 -3.31 4.14
C ILE A 542 -22.75 -4.38 4.68
N ILE A 543 -22.34 -5.33 3.83
CA ILE A 543 -21.44 -6.44 4.18
C ILE A 543 -20.11 -5.90 4.72
N LEU A 544 -19.47 -4.96 4.00
CA LEU A 544 -18.21 -4.36 4.41
C LEU A 544 -18.35 -3.59 5.73
N SER A 545 -19.40 -2.78 5.86
CA SER A 545 -19.64 -2.01 7.10
C SER A 545 -19.81 -2.91 8.33
N GLN A 546 -20.43 -4.08 8.18
CA GLN A 546 -20.59 -5.05 9.25
C GLN A 546 -19.28 -5.81 9.52
N ALA A 547 -18.61 -6.28 8.46
CA ALA A 547 -17.32 -6.97 8.54
C ALA A 547 -16.28 -6.14 9.32
N ARG A 548 -16.17 -4.84 9.00
CA ARG A 548 -15.29 -3.90 9.68
C ARG A 548 -15.52 -3.85 11.20
N LYS A 549 -16.78 -3.78 11.64
CA LYS A 549 -17.14 -3.68 13.08
C LYS A 549 -16.63 -4.88 13.89
N TYR A 550 -16.53 -6.05 13.25
CA TYR A 550 -16.14 -7.30 13.89
C TYR A 550 -14.73 -7.78 13.51
N ARG A 551 -13.87 -6.84 13.12
CA ARG A 551 -12.44 -7.05 12.77
C ARG A 551 -12.23 -8.04 11.61
N VAL A 552 -13.10 -7.94 10.59
CA VAL A 552 -12.98 -8.69 9.34
C VAL A 552 -12.62 -7.71 8.22
N GLY A 553 -11.37 -7.78 7.75
CA GLY A 553 -10.86 -6.98 6.64
C GLY A 553 -10.99 -7.75 5.32
N MET A 554 -11.22 -7.03 4.22
CA MET A 554 -11.36 -7.65 2.89
C MET A 554 -10.42 -6.96 1.90
N VAL A 555 -9.72 -7.76 1.09
CA VAL A 555 -8.94 -7.33 -0.05
C VAL A 555 -9.64 -7.84 -1.31
N MET A 556 -10.22 -6.91 -2.06
CA MET A 556 -11.03 -7.21 -3.24
C MET A 556 -10.28 -6.77 -4.48
N ALA A 557 -9.91 -7.74 -5.32
CA ALA A 557 -9.09 -7.51 -6.49
C ALA A 557 -9.84 -7.82 -7.79
N HIS A 558 -9.74 -6.93 -8.77
CA HIS A 558 -10.31 -7.12 -10.11
C HIS A 558 -9.46 -6.40 -11.17
N GLN A 559 -9.80 -6.60 -12.45
CA GLN A 559 -8.91 -6.19 -13.54
C GLN A 559 -9.11 -4.74 -13.98
N TYR A 560 -10.37 -4.30 -14.08
CA TYR A 560 -10.71 -2.95 -14.52
C TYR A 560 -12.08 -2.54 -13.98
N LEU A 561 -12.29 -1.22 -13.79
CA LEU A 561 -13.52 -0.70 -13.18
C LEU A 561 -14.77 -1.05 -13.98
N GLY A 562 -14.66 -1.14 -15.31
CA GLY A 562 -15.77 -1.50 -16.18
C GLY A 562 -16.37 -2.90 -15.96
N GLN A 563 -15.74 -3.77 -15.15
CA GLN A 563 -16.34 -5.03 -14.72
C GLN A 563 -17.43 -4.83 -13.64
N LEU A 564 -17.37 -3.72 -12.92
CA LEU A 564 -18.31 -3.38 -11.87
C LEU A 564 -19.47 -2.55 -12.42
N SER A 565 -20.69 -2.85 -11.98
CA SER A 565 -21.84 -1.96 -12.19
C SER A 565 -21.61 -0.60 -11.51
N SER A 566 -22.31 0.46 -11.95
CA SER A 566 -22.12 1.80 -11.38
C SER A 566 -22.35 1.84 -9.86
N GLY A 567 -23.43 1.23 -9.38
CA GLY A 567 -23.71 1.13 -7.95
C GLY A 567 -22.65 0.35 -7.17
N LEU A 568 -22.05 -0.68 -7.79
CA LEU A 568 -20.96 -1.43 -7.19
C LEU A 568 -19.66 -0.61 -7.10
N GLN A 569 -19.34 0.20 -8.12
CA GLN A 569 -18.20 1.11 -8.09
C GLN A 569 -18.35 2.14 -6.96
N GLU A 570 -19.53 2.75 -6.83
CA GLU A 570 -19.84 3.70 -5.76
C GLU A 570 -19.71 3.04 -4.38
N ALA A 571 -20.21 1.81 -4.23
CA ALA A 571 -20.10 1.06 -2.98
C ALA A 571 -18.63 0.75 -2.62
N PHE A 572 -17.80 0.35 -3.59
CA PHE A 572 -16.36 0.15 -3.39
C PHE A 572 -15.67 1.46 -3.01
N GLU A 573 -16.01 2.58 -3.65
CA GLU A 573 -15.45 3.89 -3.37
C GLU A 573 -15.73 4.34 -1.92
N ALA A 574 -16.98 4.22 -1.48
CA ALA A 574 -17.39 4.66 -0.16
C ALA A 574 -16.80 3.79 0.97
N ASN A 575 -16.78 2.46 0.77
CA ASN A 575 -16.52 1.49 1.84
C ASN A 575 -15.08 0.94 1.88
N THR A 576 -14.19 1.38 0.98
CA THR A 576 -12.76 1.02 1.04
C THR A 576 -11.90 2.23 1.39
N SER A 577 -11.05 2.07 2.40
CA SER A 577 -10.12 3.13 2.81
C SER A 577 -8.76 2.99 2.14
N ILE A 578 -8.46 1.81 1.59
CA ILE A 578 -7.20 1.54 0.90
C ILE A 578 -7.49 1.26 -0.58
N LYS A 579 -6.76 1.93 -1.47
CA LYS A 579 -6.88 1.76 -2.93
C LYS A 579 -5.53 1.48 -3.53
N LEU A 580 -5.43 0.41 -4.32
CA LEU A 580 -4.22 0.04 -5.08
C LEU A 580 -4.60 0.00 -6.57
N ALA A 581 -3.84 0.72 -7.40
CA ALA A 581 -4.07 0.78 -8.83
C ALA A 581 -2.77 0.70 -9.62
N GLY A 582 -2.70 -0.19 -10.62
CA GLY A 582 -1.52 -0.31 -11.48
C GLY A 582 -1.81 -1.08 -12.76
N GLY A 583 -1.17 -0.69 -13.86
CA GLY A 583 -1.36 -1.36 -15.16
C GLY A 583 -2.80 -1.25 -15.69
N VAL A 584 -3.49 -0.14 -15.37
CA VAL A 584 -4.88 0.12 -15.74
C VAL A 584 -5.00 0.97 -17.00
N SER A 585 -6.18 0.98 -17.62
CA SER A 585 -6.44 1.81 -18.81
C SER A 585 -6.41 3.31 -18.46
N ALA A 586 -6.22 4.18 -19.47
CA ALA A 586 -6.30 5.63 -19.27
C ALA A 586 -7.67 6.10 -18.76
N ARG A 587 -8.74 5.35 -19.08
CA ARG A 587 -10.09 5.61 -18.57
C ARG A 587 -10.17 5.33 -17.08
N ASP A 588 -9.70 4.16 -16.65
CA ASP A 588 -9.75 3.75 -15.24
C ASP A 588 -8.82 4.62 -14.40
N ALA A 589 -7.62 4.96 -14.91
CA ALA A 589 -6.69 5.86 -14.24
C ALA A 589 -7.33 7.23 -13.94
N ARG A 590 -8.09 7.79 -14.89
CA ARG A 590 -8.82 9.06 -14.68
C ARG A 590 -9.93 8.94 -13.64
N ALA A 591 -10.65 7.81 -13.61
CA ALA A 591 -11.69 7.58 -12.62
C ALA A 591 -11.11 7.40 -11.21
N LEU A 592 -9.99 6.67 -11.08
CA LEU A 592 -9.32 6.41 -9.80
C LEU A 592 -8.54 7.63 -9.26
N ALA A 593 -8.01 8.48 -10.14
CA ALA A 593 -7.23 9.65 -9.77
C ALA A 593 -7.91 10.55 -8.73
N GLY A 594 -9.21 10.81 -8.90
CA GLY A 594 -9.99 11.61 -7.96
C GLY A 594 -10.14 10.93 -6.59
N GLN A 595 -10.30 9.61 -6.56
CA GLN A 595 -10.44 8.82 -5.34
C GLN A 595 -9.13 8.67 -4.56
N MET A 596 -8.00 8.88 -5.23
CA MET A 596 -6.65 8.59 -4.76
C MET A 596 -5.80 9.87 -4.58
N SER A 597 -6.36 11.05 -4.85
CA SER A 597 -5.64 12.34 -4.90
C SER A 597 -4.35 12.27 -5.72
N ALA A 598 -4.40 11.58 -6.87
CA ALA A 598 -3.24 11.25 -7.70
C ALA A 598 -3.37 11.85 -9.11
N ASP A 599 -2.24 12.02 -9.80
CA ASP A 599 -2.27 12.28 -11.24
C ASP A 599 -2.63 10.97 -11.98
N PRO A 600 -3.58 10.98 -12.94
CA PRO A 600 -3.90 9.80 -13.74
C PRO A 600 -2.67 9.15 -14.42
N GLN A 601 -1.67 9.93 -14.84
CA GLN A 601 -0.47 9.42 -15.48
C GLN A 601 0.37 8.57 -14.52
N ILE A 602 0.44 8.96 -13.24
CA ILE A 602 1.14 8.18 -12.21
C ILE A 602 0.48 6.81 -12.08
N ILE A 603 -0.85 6.74 -12.05
CA ILE A 603 -1.57 5.46 -11.96
C ILE A 603 -1.31 4.59 -13.20
N GLN A 604 -1.31 5.20 -14.38
CA GLN A 604 -1.17 4.48 -15.65
C GLN A 604 0.25 3.95 -15.88
N GLN A 605 1.28 4.70 -15.51
CA GLN A 605 2.68 4.41 -15.86
C GLN A 605 3.42 3.57 -14.82
N GLN A 606 2.69 2.85 -13.97
CA GLN A 606 3.33 2.01 -12.97
C GLN A 606 4.05 0.82 -13.61
N PRO A 607 5.30 0.52 -13.19
CA PRO A 607 5.97 -0.72 -13.55
C PRO A 607 5.19 -1.94 -13.06
N LYS A 608 5.41 -3.09 -13.71
CA LYS A 608 4.86 -4.38 -13.26
C LYS A 608 5.25 -4.65 -11.80
N GLY A 609 4.26 -5.00 -10.98
CA GLY A 609 4.42 -5.23 -9.54
C GLY A 609 4.40 -3.96 -8.69
N THR A 610 4.24 -2.79 -9.29
CA THR A 610 4.10 -1.51 -8.58
C THR A 610 2.68 -0.98 -8.70
N PHE A 611 2.13 -0.48 -7.60
CA PHE A 611 0.78 0.04 -7.51
C PHE A 611 0.80 1.42 -6.90
N THR A 612 0.11 2.34 -7.54
CA THR A 612 -0.25 3.61 -6.91
C THR A 612 -1.21 3.28 -5.77
N THR A 613 -0.83 3.64 -4.55
CA THR A 613 -1.46 3.19 -3.32
C THR A 613 -1.91 4.38 -2.50
N TYR A 614 -3.19 4.44 -2.18
CA TYR A 614 -3.79 5.47 -1.35
C TYR A 614 -4.35 4.83 -0.07
N VAL A 615 -4.05 5.43 1.08
CA VAL A 615 -4.59 5.04 2.38
C VAL A 615 -5.27 6.25 3.01
N ARG A 616 -6.61 6.20 3.09
CA ARG A 616 -7.44 7.29 3.61
C ARG A 616 -7.01 7.67 5.02
N GLY A 617 -6.78 8.97 5.23
CA GLY A 617 -6.37 9.52 6.52
C GLY A 617 -4.92 9.20 6.93
N LEU A 618 -4.12 8.61 6.04
CA LEU A 618 -2.70 8.37 6.25
C LEU A 618 -1.84 8.97 5.12
N THR A 619 -2.27 8.83 3.88
CA THR A 619 -1.61 9.42 2.71
C THR A 619 -2.45 10.57 2.17
N ASP A 620 -1.87 11.75 1.99
CA ASP A 620 -2.55 12.89 1.37
C ASP A 620 -2.75 12.69 -0.14
N ARG A 621 -1.80 11.99 -0.77
CA ARG A 621 -1.79 11.60 -2.18
C ARG A 621 -1.32 10.16 -2.31
N ALA A 622 -1.76 9.48 -3.36
CA ALA A 622 -1.34 8.11 -3.57
C ALA A 622 0.15 7.98 -3.90
N VAL A 623 0.76 6.94 -3.34
CA VAL A 623 2.19 6.67 -3.41
C VAL A 623 2.45 5.40 -4.20
N PRO A 624 3.47 5.34 -5.09
CA PRO A 624 3.84 4.09 -5.72
C PRO A 624 4.45 3.13 -4.70
N MET A 625 3.87 1.94 -4.56
CA MET A 625 4.39 0.83 -3.76
C MET A 625 4.72 -0.35 -4.64
N SER A 626 5.95 -0.84 -4.57
CA SER A 626 6.40 -2.04 -5.29
C SER A 626 6.32 -3.25 -4.38
N PHE A 627 5.69 -4.32 -4.87
CA PHE A 627 5.54 -5.58 -4.15
C PHE A 627 6.46 -6.65 -4.75
N PRO A 628 7.21 -7.38 -3.91
CA PRO A 628 8.07 -8.44 -4.40
C PRO A 628 7.24 -9.59 -4.98
N PHE A 629 7.75 -10.20 -6.05
CA PHE A 629 7.16 -11.40 -6.62
C PHE A 629 7.78 -12.66 -6.03
N PHE A 630 7.04 -13.75 -6.20
CA PHE A 630 7.40 -15.11 -5.85
C PHE A 630 7.66 -15.29 -4.35
N VAL A 631 6.91 -14.58 -3.51
CA VAL A 631 7.14 -14.59 -2.06
C VAL A 631 6.84 -15.96 -1.47
N LEU A 632 5.68 -16.55 -1.82
CA LEU A 632 5.29 -17.89 -1.35
C LEU A 632 6.15 -18.99 -1.94
N GLU A 633 6.58 -18.84 -3.19
CA GLU A 633 7.43 -19.79 -3.91
C GLU A 633 8.87 -19.83 -3.37
N LYS A 634 9.30 -18.79 -2.65
CA LYS A 634 10.59 -18.74 -1.95
C LYS A 634 10.57 -19.45 -0.59
N HIS A 635 9.39 -19.76 -0.03
CA HIS A 635 9.32 -20.58 1.17
C HIS A 635 9.73 -22.03 0.87
N GLU A 636 9.98 -22.80 1.92
CA GLU A 636 10.09 -24.24 1.79
C GLU A 636 8.84 -24.81 1.11
N GLN A 637 9.05 -25.66 0.11
CA GLN A 637 7.97 -26.20 -0.71
C GLN A 637 7.58 -27.59 -0.24
N ARG A 638 6.28 -27.81 -0.02
CA ARG A 638 5.72 -29.11 0.31
C ARG A 638 5.91 -30.10 -0.82
N THR A 639 6.16 -31.34 -0.42
CA THR A 639 6.08 -32.52 -1.27
C THR A 639 4.64 -32.81 -1.69
N LYS A 640 4.48 -33.68 -2.70
CA LYS A 640 3.14 -34.11 -3.14
C LYS A 640 2.37 -34.84 -2.04
N ASP A 641 3.07 -35.62 -1.20
CA ASP A 641 2.46 -36.40 -0.13
C ASP A 641 1.95 -35.50 1.00
N GLU A 642 2.66 -34.43 1.32
CA GLU A 642 2.19 -33.43 2.31
C GLU A 642 0.97 -32.66 1.80
N ILE A 643 0.91 -32.32 0.50
CA ILE A 643 -0.29 -31.71 -0.10
C ILE A 643 -1.47 -32.70 -0.07
N ALA A 644 -1.20 -33.99 -0.35
CA ALA A 644 -2.21 -35.04 -0.26
C ALA A 644 -2.71 -35.21 1.17
N ALA A 645 -1.84 -35.07 2.18
CA ALA A 645 -2.24 -35.11 3.60
C ALA A 645 -3.17 -33.95 3.97
N ILE A 646 -2.95 -32.74 3.44
CA ILE A 646 -3.88 -31.61 3.63
C ILE A 646 -5.25 -31.94 3.04
N ARG A 647 -5.30 -32.45 1.80
CA ARG A 647 -6.56 -32.85 1.16
C ARG A 647 -7.26 -33.94 1.97
N GLN A 648 -6.52 -34.96 2.40
CA GLN A 648 -7.05 -36.06 3.18
C GLN A 648 -7.63 -35.58 4.52
N HIS A 649 -6.93 -34.71 5.24
CA HIS A 649 -7.44 -34.10 6.45
C HIS A 649 -8.73 -33.31 6.18
N SER A 650 -8.77 -32.51 5.11
CA SER A 650 -9.97 -31.76 4.74
C SER A 650 -11.16 -32.68 4.43
N ARG A 651 -10.92 -33.82 3.78
CA ARG A 651 -11.96 -34.83 3.49
C ARG A 651 -12.55 -35.42 4.76
N GLU A 652 -11.69 -35.79 5.72
CA GLU A 652 -12.10 -36.41 6.98
C GLU A 652 -12.95 -35.47 7.84
N VAL A 653 -12.60 -34.19 7.86
CA VAL A 653 -13.27 -33.20 8.72
C VAL A 653 -14.50 -32.58 8.05
N TYR A 654 -14.42 -32.23 6.75
CA TYR A 654 -15.42 -31.36 6.10
C TYR A 654 -16.25 -32.04 5.00
N ALA A 655 -15.92 -33.26 4.59
CA ALA A 655 -16.58 -33.95 3.48
C ALA A 655 -17.16 -35.31 3.87
N GLU A 656 -17.88 -35.91 2.92
CA GLU A 656 -18.30 -37.30 2.95
C GLU A 656 -18.03 -37.96 1.60
N PRO A 657 -17.67 -39.25 1.58
CA PRO A 657 -17.54 -39.98 0.33
C PRO A 657 -18.89 -39.99 -0.40
N TRP A 658 -18.88 -39.51 -1.64
CA TRP A 658 -20.09 -39.55 -2.46
C TRP A 658 -20.41 -40.99 -2.85
N SER A 659 -21.47 -41.53 -2.26
CA SER A 659 -22.11 -42.74 -2.76
C SER A 659 -23.37 -42.33 -3.52
N PRO A 660 -23.52 -42.64 -4.82
CA PRO A 660 -24.81 -42.50 -5.47
C PRO A 660 -25.79 -43.38 -4.69
N LYS A 661 -26.76 -42.78 -4.00
CA LYS A 661 -27.88 -43.54 -3.46
C LYS A 661 -28.55 -44.20 -4.67
N VAL A 662 -28.47 -45.51 -4.75
CA VAL A 662 -29.28 -46.30 -5.68
C VAL A 662 -30.72 -46.13 -5.22
N ASN A 663 -31.42 -45.13 -5.78
CA ASN A 663 -32.86 -45.06 -5.67
C ASN A 663 -33.43 -46.17 -6.53
N HIS A 664 -33.62 -47.34 -5.93
CA HIS A 664 -34.73 -48.28 -6.14
C HIS A 664 -34.49 -49.43 -5.16
N GLU A 665 -35.05 -49.33 -3.95
CA GLU A 665 -35.59 -50.54 -3.34
C GLU A 665 -36.81 -50.91 -4.19
N GLU A 666 -36.58 -51.64 -5.28
CA GLU A 666 -37.57 -52.64 -5.66
C GLU A 666 -37.62 -53.65 -4.49
N PRO A 667 -38.81 -54.02 -4.01
CA PRO A 667 -38.91 -55.01 -2.94
C PRO A 667 -38.23 -56.30 -3.40
N ASP A 668 -37.49 -56.93 -2.47
CA ASP A 668 -36.77 -58.19 -2.68
C ASP A 668 -37.61 -59.17 -3.52
N GLU A 669 -36.96 -59.83 -4.49
CA GLU A 669 -37.58 -60.82 -5.39
C GLU A 669 -38.22 -62.03 -4.67
N GLU A 670 -38.11 -62.14 -3.34
CA GLU A 670 -38.71 -63.20 -2.53
C GLU A 670 -40.20 -62.99 -2.20
N ASP A 671 -40.79 -61.82 -2.48
CA ASP A 671 -42.18 -61.51 -2.07
C ASP A 671 -43.15 -61.20 -3.24
N ARG A 672 -42.86 -61.71 -4.44
CA ARG A 672 -43.83 -61.69 -5.56
C ARG A 672 -44.80 -62.88 -5.43
N PRO A 673 -46.13 -62.67 -5.42
CA PRO A 673 -47.07 -63.80 -5.54
C PRO A 673 -46.89 -64.48 -6.90
N GLU A 674 -46.81 -65.81 -6.89
CA GLU A 674 -46.60 -66.65 -8.07
C GLU A 674 -47.49 -66.25 -9.25
N SER A 675 -46.87 -66.12 -10.43
CA SER A 675 -47.54 -65.89 -11.71
C SER A 675 -48.57 -67.00 -12.01
N PRO A 676 -49.72 -66.70 -12.64
CA PRO A 676 -50.64 -67.74 -13.11
C PRO A 676 -49.98 -68.61 -14.19
N PRO A 677 -50.36 -69.89 -14.31
CA PRO A 677 -49.71 -70.82 -15.23
C PRO A 677 -49.84 -70.38 -16.70
N GLU A 678 -48.76 -70.62 -17.46
CA GLU A 678 -48.64 -70.32 -18.90
C GLU A 678 -49.78 -70.94 -19.73
N ILE A 679 -50.26 -70.16 -20.69
CA ILE A 679 -51.34 -70.51 -21.62
C ILE A 679 -50.75 -71.37 -22.74
N ASP A 680 -51.40 -72.51 -23.00
CA ASP A 680 -51.11 -73.46 -24.07
C ASP A 680 -51.27 -72.81 -25.46
N PRO A 681 -50.23 -72.79 -26.32
CA PRO A 681 -50.29 -72.15 -27.63
C PRO A 681 -51.15 -72.87 -28.68
N ASP A 682 -51.75 -74.03 -28.38
CA ASP A 682 -52.56 -74.82 -29.33
C ASP A 682 -54.10 -74.78 -29.10
N ASP A 683 -54.66 -73.77 -28.40
CA ASP A 683 -56.11 -73.64 -28.23
C ASP A 683 -56.84 -73.26 -29.56
N PRO A 684 -57.65 -74.15 -30.17
CA PRO A 684 -58.26 -73.93 -31.49
C PRO A 684 -59.45 -72.96 -31.52
N LEU A 685 -59.75 -72.27 -30.42
CA LEU A 685 -61.05 -71.58 -30.23
C LEU A 685 -61.02 -70.05 -30.06
N LYS A 686 -59.97 -69.32 -30.51
CA LYS A 686 -60.06 -67.84 -30.56
C LYS A 686 -59.66 -67.18 -31.90
N PRO A 687 -60.34 -66.08 -32.29
CA PRO A 687 -60.29 -65.53 -33.64
C PRO A 687 -59.13 -64.53 -33.83
N SER A 688 -58.63 -64.47 -35.07
CA SER A 688 -57.53 -63.61 -35.52
C SER A 688 -57.83 -62.10 -35.39
N PRO A 689 -56.86 -61.26 -34.95
CA PRO A 689 -57.03 -59.82 -34.87
C PRO A 689 -56.63 -59.15 -36.20
N GLU A 690 -57.53 -59.18 -37.18
CA GLU A 690 -57.59 -58.11 -38.18
C GLU A 690 -58.88 -57.31 -37.91
N LEU A 691 -58.71 -56.14 -37.30
CA LEU A 691 -59.47 -54.89 -37.55
C LEU A 691 -58.89 -53.74 -36.72
#